data_AF-A0AAN4UUJ8-F1
#
_entry.id   AF-A0AAN4UUJ8-F1
#
_cell.length_a   1.000
_cell.length_b   1.000
_cell.length_c   1.000
_cell.angle_alpha   90.00
_cell.angle_beta   90.00
_cell.angle_gamma   90.00
#
_symmetry.space_group_name_H-M   'P 1'
#
loop_
_entity.id
_entity.type
_entity.pdbx_description
1 polymer ?
#
loop_
_entity_poly.entity_id
_entity_poly.type
_entity_poly.pdbx_seq_one_letter_code
_entity_poly.pdbx_strand_id
1 'polypeptide(L)'
;MWSEFEARIAENEGEQSLPLRRALFEVIRGSNLRPGQGVTKKMVSFKFGPSERLLWEIQSPARNVFLSQKWQSYLEQAGFSCELRPYQKGMKDGGRHSALSREWAFGEADCVVLRIDDAGDLKRLLELLVKSGAELVLDPAAVERWIASLRRFFPNLDRFDTPDPDFDDRERDYKLKTVANLRAALEGAADDQAVAQAILAAASDSNLLDWRTYLPLTRGSDADRSQLDPALGALAQAALGPTDGHPAALAAFASAWRDAVPKGSDDAARQIGEFLFLHLWPDEGVYIRHSVRQDLWREAIGTRFPAHESMADTYLDELRFMRAVRKAFEQRGLAPRDMIDVQSALWVVHNYKDDGDATLDELFNRGTVEAAMDAYDSYRVSGEHGDIFNAFGEPRDYWVRSTRERQNRVYPTKPLVGYILNKTDLNGGWGQKADAAARMHNAGFIVVDRDDKPATPPEEAEHLLRDADRIRVCALNYFIEPARERGASSVAIRAGDLAQAMGLRDAFPNICQVLGGDKFQHLAKVPAPTSTEPNPSSSTTFTYQLGSKAEPNTVTEATSTKAFSATNLILYGPPGTGKTYATAWEAVRLCLGNDVAAELENNRDVLMAEYRRLVNDGRIEFTTFHQSFSYEEFVEGLRPSTGEGETNTPEEIRSGGGFDLKPHDGIFKRISERARLDQGDYDHARHLDRSQGLFKLSLIGSDWRDQLASAMKQHQISWGFGAGIDWSAPEFEDFQAIKQLWLESNPGTDGRSADISGTWYFRGAVDVGSYVLLTVGKNRIVALGRISGDYEFHPHVGDRQHTRKVDWIWGDERGADRSSFYPQTFSAFQPMYQLAPDKIDWDTLEAITFGKKAQSTTPAGYEGTELPFLDGSGSSDEQAFSDDGGDLVPLVDLDKLDLDEEPEGDLFTIGKLPPVRAGTFRHLAQDVAKQLVKRYPHGFALNQYRDALVKAGKMAAIEPTGGWESHNMPNWASHPAQGWLVPKAQVSATSRPDGGMPIDNVSAENRASNGPEKSSNQYVLIIDEINRANISKVFGELITLLEQDKRLGAQNEVRVQLPYSKKPFGVPSNLHIIGTMNAADRSIALLDTALRRRFSFQELMPDPKVLSENVGGINLRKLLFTINERIEYLFDREHQIGHAYFTGCRRRSDVEDVMRHKVIPLLAEYFYDDWSKVAAVLGDGPATTRRHFLEAISLPPPKGMSEDDLNGDKLRWSVKAEFDFSEFEA
;
A
#
# COMPACT_ATOMS: atom_id res chain seq x y z
N MET A 1 -35.53 8.46 52.04
CA MET A 1 -34.09 8.06 52.09
C MET A 1 -33.49 8.29 53.48
N TRP A 2 -33.09 9.49 53.91
CA TRP A 2 -32.57 9.68 55.29
C TRP A 2 -33.59 9.30 56.38
N SER A 3 -34.87 9.67 56.20
CA SER A 3 -35.97 9.28 57.09
C SER A 3 -36.20 7.76 57.16
N GLU A 4 -36.01 7.05 56.04
CA GLU A 4 -36.10 5.57 55.99
C GLU A 4 -34.93 4.92 56.73
N PHE A 5 -33.74 5.54 56.65
CA PHE A 5 -32.59 5.06 57.40
C PHE A 5 -32.75 5.30 58.91
N GLU A 6 -33.23 6.48 59.31
CA GLU A 6 -33.55 6.81 60.70
C GLU A 6 -34.60 5.84 61.27
N ALA A 7 -35.66 5.55 60.51
CA ALA A 7 -36.66 4.54 60.87
C ALA A 7 -36.04 3.14 61.05
N ARG A 8 -35.04 2.77 60.24
CA ARG A 8 -34.35 1.49 60.35
C ARG A 8 -33.43 1.40 61.57
N ILE A 9 -32.74 2.48 61.90
CA ILE A 9 -31.95 2.57 63.13
C ILE A 9 -32.89 2.40 64.33
N ALA A 10 -34.02 3.09 64.34
CA ALA A 10 -35.02 2.98 65.40
C ALA A 10 -35.60 1.56 65.52
N GLU A 11 -35.92 0.90 64.39
CA GLU A 11 -36.38 -0.49 64.37
C GLU A 11 -35.34 -1.45 64.97
N ASN A 12 -34.07 -1.35 64.57
CA ASN A 12 -32.99 -2.21 65.07
C ASN A 12 -32.66 -1.94 66.55
N GLU A 13 -32.74 -0.69 67.01
CA GLU A 13 -32.52 -0.34 68.43
C GLU A 13 -33.65 -0.84 69.35
N GLY A 14 -34.88 -0.95 68.83
CA GLY A 14 -35.99 -1.57 69.54
C GLY A 14 -35.78 -3.06 69.81
N GLU A 15 -34.98 -3.74 68.98
CA GLU A 15 -34.58 -5.14 69.16
C GLU A 15 -33.37 -5.28 70.11
N GLN A 16 -32.43 -4.31 70.13
CA GLN A 16 -31.27 -4.28 71.06
C GLN A 16 -30.66 -2.87 71.18
N SER A 17 -30.43 -2.37 72.42
CA SER A 17 -29.84 -1.02 72.65
C SER A 17 -28.35 -0.94 72.28
N LEU A 18 -27.99 -0.08 71.33
CA LEU A 18 -26.61 0.10 70.84
C LEU A 18 -26.26 1.61 70.64
N PRO A 19 -25.95 2.35 71.72
CA PRO A 19 -25.77 3.81 71.71
C PRO A 19 -24.80 4.38 70.67
N LEU A 20 -23.79 3.61 70.24
CA LEU A 20 -22.82 4.08 69.26
C LEU A 20 -23.42 4.27 67.85
N ARG A 21 -24.45 3.51 67.46
CA ARG A 21 -25.03 3.63 66.10
C ARG A 21 -25.63 5.01 65.85
N ARG A 22 -26.31 5.60 66.84
CA ARG A 22 -26.78 6.99 66.77
C ARG A 22 -25.63 7.98 66.63
N ALA A 23 -24.55 7.81 67.41
CA ALA A 23 -23.39 8.68 67.31
C ALA A 23 -22.74 8.61 65.91
N LEU A 24 -22.59 7.40 65.34
CA LEU A 24 -22.09 7.21 63.97
C LEU A 24 -23.04 7.78 62.91
N PHE A 25 -24.35 7.62 63.11
CA PHE A 25 -25.37 8.18 62.23
C PHE A 25 -25.32 9.70 62.20
N GLU A 26 -25.20 10.37 63.34
CA GLU A 26 -25.07 11.84 63.39
C GLU A 26 -23.80 12.32 62.68
N VAL A 27 -22.68 11.59 62.82
CA VAL A 27 -21.44 11.89 62.07
C VAL A 27 -21.64 11.74 60.56
N ILE A 28 -22.32 10.68 60.10
CA ILE A 28 -22.62 10.47 58.68
C ILE A 28 -23.61 11.52 58.17
N ARG A 29 -24.64 11.86 58.95
CA ARG A 29 -25.66 12.86 58.62
C ARG A 29 -25.05 14.27 58.48
N GLY A 30 -24.06 14.58 59.30
CA GLY A 30 -23.29 15.82 59.24
C GLY A 30 -22.17 15.84 58.18
N SER A 31 -22.00 14.76 57.41
CA SER A 31 -20.98 14.65 56.36
C SER A 31 -21.52 15.00 54.96
N ASN A 32 -20.62 15.12 53.98
CA ASN A 32 -20.97 15.34 52.56
C ASN A 32 -21.46 14.06 51.84
N LEU A 33 -21.66 12.95 52.55
CA LEU A 33 -22.16 11.70 51.99
C LEU A 33 -23.63 11.80 51.58
N ARG A 34 -23.98 11.17 50.45
CA ARG A 34 -25.37 11.08 49.98
C ARG A 34 -25.88 9.65 50.12
N PRO A 35 -27.08 9.39 50.68
CA PRO A 35 -27.63 8.04 50.73
C PRO A 35 -27.76 7.44 49.33
N GLY A 36 -27.28 6.21 49.16
CA GLY A 36 -27.35 5.46 47.92
C GLY A 36 -28.65 4.66 47.77
N GLN A 37 -28.91 4.20 46.55
CA GLN A 37 -29.96 3.21 46.29
C GLN A 37 -29.47 1.83 46.77
N GLY A 38 -30.31 1.05 47.45
CA GLY A 38 -29.92 -0.29 47.95
C GLY A 38 -29.86 -0.45 49.48
N VAL A 39 -30.64 0.34 50.22
CA VAL A 39 -30.77 0.19 51.68
C VAL A 39 -31.52 -1.09 52.03
N THR A 40 -30.99 -1.86 52.98
CA THR A 40 -31.62 -3.08 53.49
C THR A 40 -31.72 -3.03 55.01
N LYS A 41 -32.39 -4.02 55.63
CA LYS A 41 -32.41 -4.14 57.11
C LYS A 41 -31.00 -4.36 57.70
N LYS A 42 -30.04 -4.80 56.86
CA LYS A 42 -28.68 -5.19 57.30
C LYS A 42 -27.57 -4.20 56.95
N MET A 43 -27.72 -3.48 55.84
CA MET A 43 -26.67 -2.67 55.22
C MET A 43 -27.25 -1.37 54.67
N VAL A 44 -26.47 -0.30 54.72
CA VAL A 44 -26.79 1.00 54.12
C VAL A 44 -25.67 1.45 53.20
N SER A 45 -26.03 1.94 52.01
CA SER A 45 -25.08 2.48 51.05
C SER A 45 -25.04 4.00 51.12
N PHE A 46 -23.84 4.56 51.02
CA PHE A 46 -23.57 5.97 50.86
C PHE A 46 -22.70 6.18 49.62
N LYS A 47 -23.01 7.21 48.85
CA LYS A 47 -22.24 7.63 47.69
C LYS A 47 -21.38 8.83 48.05
N PHE A 48 -20.16 8.84 47.53
CA PHE A 48 -19.25 9.99 47.58
C PHE A 48 -18.46 10.08 46.27
N GLY A 49 -17.99 11.28 45.94
CA GLY A 49 -17.36 11.53 44.64
C GLY A 49 -18.25 11.14 43.43
N PRO A 50 -17.65 11.02 42.22
CA PRO A 50 -18.39 10.72 40.99
C PRO A 50 -18.88 9.27 40.91
N SER A 51 -18.21 8.33 41.59
CA SER A 51 -18.50 6.89 41.46
C SER A 51 -18.14 6.06 42.69
N GLU A 52 -17.77 6.69 43.82
CA GLU A 52 -17.38 5.94 45.01
C GLU A 52 -18.60 5.57 45.86
N ARG A 53 -18.47 4.42 46.53
CA ARG A 53 -19.49 3.90 47.43
C ARG A 53 -18.84 3.44 48.72
N LEU A 54 -19.50 3.77 49.82
CA LEU A 54 -19.24 3.24 51.14
C LEU A 54 -20.48 2.46 51.57
N LEU A 55 -20.31 1.23 52.05
CA LEU A 55 -21.41 0.50 52.68
C LEU A 55 -21.15 0.37 54.17
N TRP A 56 -22.20 0.54 54.97
CA TRP A 56 -22.14 0.40 56.41
C TRP A 56 -23.06 -0.74 56.88
N GLU A 57 -22.51 -1.67 57.66
CA GLU A 57 -23.25 -2.76 58.29
C GLU A 57 -23.96 -2.31 59.56
N ILE A 58 -25.29 -2.42 59.56
CA ILE A 58 -26.16 -1.90 60.63
C ILE A 58 -26.78 -2.99 61.51
N GLN A 59 -26.61 -4.29 61.20
CA GLN A 59 -27.20 -5.39 61.96
C GLN A 59 -26.22 -6.09 62.93
N SER A 60 -24.91 -5.98 62.75
CA SER A 60 -23.90 -6.67 63.58
C SER A 60 -23.47 -5.86 64.83
N PRO A 61 -22.99 -6.49 65.91
CA PRO A 61 -22.18 -5.80 66.93
C PRO A 61 -20.81 -5.34 66.38
N ALA A 62 -20.34 -5.97 65.29
CA ALA A 62 -19.22 -5.48 64.51
C ALA A 62 -19.66 -4.27 63.67
N ARG A 63 -18.83 -3.22 63.69
CA ARG A 63 -19.14 -1.89 63.15
C ARG A 63 -18.43 -1.74 61.81
N ASN A 64 -18.75 -2.65 60.90
CA ASN A 64 -18.00 -2.82 59.66
C ASN A 64 -18.42 -1.82 58.59
N VAL A 65 -17.43 -1.23 57.95
CA VAL A 65 -17.58 -0.40 56.75
C VAL A 65 -16.88 -1.11 55.59
N PHE A 66 -17.47 -1.02 54.41
CA PHE A 66 -16.97 -1.65 53.18
C PHE A 66 -16.67 -0.57 52.15
N LEU A 67 -15.51 -0.67 51.53
CA LEU A 67 -15.02 0.22 50.47
C LEU A 67 -14.39 -0.62 49.35
N SER A 68 -14.29 -0.07 48.13
CA SER A 68 -13.54 -0.72 47.06
C SER A 68 -12.08 -0.97 47.48
N GLN A 69 -11.50 -2.10 47.07
CA GLN A 69 -10.14 -2.49 47.42
C GLN A 69 -9.08 -1.42 47.10
N LYS A 70 -9.30 -0.57 46.08
CA LYS A 70 -8.37 0.52 45.75
C LYS A 70 -8.09 1.49 46.91
N TRP A 71 -8.98 1.56 47.90
CA TRP A 71 -8.78 2.37 49.11
C TRP A 71 -7.88 1.72 50.15
N GLN A 72 -7.57 0.43 50.04
CA GLN A 72 -6.87 -0.36 51.05
C GLN A 72 -5.57 0.30 51.51
N SER A 73 -4.67 0.65 50.58
CA SER A 73 -3.38 1.24 50.92
C SER A 73 -3.52 2.60 51.64
N TYR A 74 -4.48 3.42 51.24
CA TYR A 74 -4.76 4.71 51.88
C TYR A 74 -5.32 4.53 53.30
N LEU A 75 -6.16 3.53 53.50
CA LEU A 75 -6.76 3.19 54.79
C LEU A 75 -5.69 2.64 55.75
N GLU A 76 -4.85 1.73 55.29
CA GLU A 76 -3.74 1.15 56.07
C GLU A 76 -2.73 2.23 56.48
N GLN A 77 -2.37 3.15 55.57
CA GLN A 77 -1.51 4.31 55.89
C GLN A 77 -2.16 5.25 56.91
N ALA A 78 -3.47 5.41 56.90
CA ALA A 78 -4.22 6.17 57.89
C ALA A 78 -4.42 5.42 59.22
N GLY A 79 -3.86 4.21 59.35
CA GLY A 79 -3.87 3.40 60.57
C GLY A 79 -5.12 2.53 60.74
N PHE A 80 -5.91 2.31 59.70
CA PHE A 80 -7.05 1.38 59.73
C PHE A 80 -6.60 -0.04 59.39
N SER A 81 -7.11 -1.02 60.15
CA SER A 81 -6.97 -2.43 59.80
C SER A 81 -8.01 -2.80 58.74
N CYS A 82 -7.55 -3.35 57.61
CA CYS A 82 -8.38 -3.72 56.47
C CYS A 82 -8.34 -5.23 56.26
N GLU A 83 -9.51 -5.85 56.07
CA GLU A 83 -9.64 -7.25 55.67
C GLU A 83 -10.15 -7.31 54.22
N LEU A 84 -9.41 -7.98 53.34
CA LEU A 84 -9.83 -8.17 51.94
C LEU A 84 -11.05 -9.10 51.86
N ARG A 85 -12.05 -8.66 51.10
CA ARG A 85 -13.23 -9.43 50.70
C ARG A 85 -13.27 -9.50 49.18
N PRO A 86 -12.68 -10.56 48.60
CA PRO A 86 -12.61 -10.69 47.16
C PRO A 86 -14.00 -10.88 46.56
N TYR A 87 -14.22 -10.33 45.37
CA TYR A 87 -15.41 -10.59 44.59
C TYR A 87 -15.47 -12.07 44.20
N GLN A 88 -16.60 -12.72 44.46
CA GLN A 88 -16.84 -14.10 44.07
C GLN A 88 -17.99 -14.16 43.06
N LYS A 89 -17.66 -14.41 41.80
CA LYS A 89 -18.62 -14.49 40.69
C LYS A 89 -19.72 -15.50 40.98
N GLY A 90 -20.98 -15.03 40.99
CA GLY A 90 -22.15 -15.87 41.24
C GLY A 90 -22.44 -16.19 42.71
N MET A 91 -21.56 -15.83 43.66
CA MET A 91 -21.85 -15.88 45.08
C MET A 91 -22.38 -14.52 45.58
N LYS A 92 -23.30 -14.59 46.54
CA LYS A 92 -23.89 -13.43 47.21
C LYS A 92 -23.29 -13.39 48.61
N ASP A 93 -22.31 -12.53 48.86
CA ASP A 93 -21.58 -12.55 50.15
C ASP A 93 -22.38 -11.96 51.32
N GLY A 94 -23.65 -11.64 51.08
CA GLY A 94 -24.61 -11.38 52.13
C GLY A 94 -25.78 -12.36 52.08
N GLY A 95 -26.34 -12.71 53.24
CA GLY A 95 -27.62 -13.42 53.30
C GLY A 95 -28.72 -12.66 52.55
N ARG A 96 -29.85 -13.33 52.22
CA ARG A 96 -31.00 -12.90 51.36
C ARG A 96 -31.52 -11.45 51.51
N HIS A 97 -31.07 -10.72 52.53
CA HIS A 97 -31.50 -9.37 52.89
C HIS A 97 -30.34 -8.37 53.03
N SER A 98 -29.16 -8.61 52.42
CA SER A 98 -28.01 -7.68 52.44
C SER A 98 -27.90 -6.86 51.14
N ALA A 99 -27.38 -5.63 51.23
CA ALA A 99 -27.08 -4.81 50.05
C ALA A 99 -26.02 -5.47 49.14
N LEU A 100 -25.13 -6.28 49.71
CA LEU A 100 -24.12 -7.08 48.98
C LEU A 100 -24.73 -8.32 48.28
N SER A 101 -26.00 -8.65 48.53
CA SER A 101 -26.65 -9.90 48.06
C SER A 101 -27.57 -9.74 46.85
N ARG A 102 -27.85 -8.50 46.39
CA ARG A 102 -28.83 -8.28 45.31
C ARG A 102 -28.21 -8.00 43.95
N GLU A 103 -26.94 -7.61 43.95
CA GLU A 103 -25.90 -7.63 42.92
C GLU A 103 -24.65 -7.10 43.66
N TRP A 104 -23.44 -7.48 43.27
CA TRP A 104 -22.26 -7.01 44.00
C TRP A 104 -22.19 -5.48 43.92
N ALA A 105 -22.23 -4.82 45.08
CA ALA A 105 -22.41 -3.38 45.17
C ALA A 105 -21.24 -2.58 44.56
N PHE A 106 -20.10 -3.25 44.40
CA PHE A 106 -18.86 -2.76 43.80
C PHE A 106 -18.62 -3.37 42.39
N GLY A 107 -19.63 -3.97 41.74
CA GLY A 107 -19.50 -4.53 40.40
C GLY A 107 -18.77 -5.88 40.36
N GLU A 108 -17.63 -5.97 39.70
CA GLU A 108 -16.76 -7.16 39.72
C GLU A 108 -15.49 -6.92 40.56
N ALA A 109 -15.42 -5.79 41.26
CA ALA A 109 -14.24 -5.39 42.03
C ALA A 109 -14.27 -5.91 43.46
N ASP A 110 -13.12 -6.33 43.96
CA ASP A 110 -12.91 -6.67 45.37
C ASP A 110 -13.22 -5.48 46.28
N CYS A 111 -13.55 -5.78 47.54
CA CYS A 111 -13.75 -4.77 48.56
C CYS A 111 -12.90 -5.05 49.80
N VAL A 112 -12.66 -4.03 50.60
CA VAL A 112 -12.05 -4.16 51.92
C VAL A 112 -13.06 -3.84 53.00
N VAL A 113 -12.96 -4.58 54.10
CA VAL A 113 -13.74 -4.38 55.31
C VAL A 113 -12.84 -3.77 56.36
N LEU A 114 -13.32 -2.69 56.96
CA LEU A 114 -12.69 -2.05 58.10
C LEU A 114 -13.69 -1.94 59.26
N ARG A 115 -13.17 -2.08 60.48
CA ARG A 115 -13.95 -1.98 61.70
C ARG A 115 -13.85 -0.58 62.29
N ILE A 116 -14.99 0.00 62.67
CA ILE A 116 -15.10 1.35 63.24
C ILE A 116 -15.51 1.26 64.72
N ASP A 117 -14.60 1.48 65.65
CA ASP A 117 -14.91 1.26 67.07
C ASP A 117 -15.55 2.48 67.76
N ASP A 118 -15.44 3.69 67.23
CA ASP A 118 -16.18 4.84 67.75
C ASP A 118 -16.50 5.92 66.69
N ALA A 119 -17.18 6.98 67.13
CA ALA A 119 -17.54 8.11 66.26
C ALA A 119 -16.31 8.90 65.75
N GLY A 120 -15.19 8.85 66.49
CA GLY A 120 -13.92 9.44 66.08
C GLY A 120 -13.28 8.68 64.93
N ASP A 121 -13.28 7.34 64.98
CA ASP A 121 -12.81 6.49 63.87
C ASP A 121 -13.57 6.77 62.57
N LEU A 122 -14.89 6.89 62.66
CA LEU A 122 -15.71 7.23 61.51
C LEU A 122 -15.41 8.64 61.01
N LYS A 123 -15.26 9.61 61.90
CA LYS A 123 -14.92 10.99 61.50
C LYS A 123 -13.58 11.02 60.76
N ARG A 124 -12.57 10.31 61.25
CA ARG A 124 -11.27 10.16 60.60
C ARG A 124 -11.38 9.49 59.22
N LEU A 125 -12.19 8.43 59.11
CA LEU A 125 -12.46 7.79 57.82
C LEU A 125 -13.13 8.75 56.84
N LEU A 126 -14.19 9.44 57.28
CA LEU A 126 -14.90 10.38 56.42
C LEU A 126 -14.02 11.57 56.04
N GLU A 127 -13.19 12.08 56.94
CA GLU A 127 -12.18 13.10 56.63
C GLU A 127 -11.21 12.59 55.56
N LEU A 128 -10.72 11.35 55.65
CA LEU A 128 -9.87 10.75 54.61
C LEU A 128 -10.59 10.66 53.26
N LEU A 129 -11.81 10.12 53.23
CA LEU A 129 -12.59 9.92 52.00
C LEU A 129 -13.04 11.24 51.37
N VAL A 130 -13.41 12.24 52.18
CA VAL A 130 -13.89 13.55 51.73
C VAL A 130 -12.72 14.46 51.34
N LYS A 131 -11.61 14.45 52.09
CA LYS A 131 -10.38 15.17 51.72
C LYS A 131 -9.81 14.64 50.41
N SER A 132 -9.92 13.33 50.18
CA SER A 132 -9.57 12.69 48.91
C SER A 132 -10.63 12.89 47.83
N GLY A 133 -11.84 13.36 48.17
CA GLY A 133 -12.97 13.48 47.23
C GLY A 133 -12.73 14.41 46.04
N ALA A 134 -11.73 15.30 46.13
CA ALA A 134 -11.27 16.15 45.03
C ALA A 134 -10.25 15.45 44.10
N GLU A 135 -9.51 14.45 44.56
CA GLU A 135 -8.54 13.69 43.76
C GLU A 135 -9.13 12.34 43.35
N LEU A 136 -8.70 11.75 42.23
CA LEU A 136 -9.11 10.39 41.87
C LEU A 136 -8.14 9.40 42.50
N VAL A 137 -8.68 8.36 43.16
CA VAL A 137 -7.89 7.22 43.62
C VAL A 137 -7.92 6.14 42.54
N LEU A 138 -6.75 5.88 41.95
CA LEU A 138 -6.54 4.89 40.90
C LEU A 138 -6.22 3.52 41.51
N ASP A 139 -6.72 2.44 40.89
CA ASP A 139 -6.30 1.07 41.21
C ASP A 139 -4.78 0.92 40.99
N PRO A 140 -4.01 0.60 42.06
CA PRO A 140 -2.58 0.40 41.96
C PRO A 140 -2.15 -0.63 40.91
N ALA A 141 -2.90 -1.72 40.78
CA ALA A 141 -2.55 -2.82 39.88
C ALA A 141 -2.70 -2.40 38.41
N ALA A 142 -3.70 -1.57 38.10
CA ALA A 142 -3.87 -0.99 36.77
C ALA A 142 -2.67 -0.12 36.40
N VAL A 143 -2.27 0.79 37.30
CA VAL A 143 -1.13 1.69 37.06
C VAL A 143 0.17 0.91 36.87
N GLU A 144 0.43 -0.11 37.69
CA GLU A 144 1.62 -0.96 37.58
C GLU A 144 1.72 -1.70 36.25
N ARG A 145 0.60 -2.25 35.75
CA ARG A 145 0.58 -2.89 34.42
C ARG A 145 0.94 -1.92 33.31
N TRP A 146 0.45 -0.68 33.38
CA TRP A 146 0.78 0.34 32.40
C TRP A 146 2.25 0.76 32.46
N ILE A 147 2.82 0.93 33.65
CA ILE A 147 4.26 1.20 33.84
C ILE A 147 5.10 0.05 33.30
N ALA A 148 4.72 -1.20 33.59
CA ALA A 148 5.41 -2.37 33.07
C ALA A 148 5.38 -2.41 31.53
N SER A 149 4.24 -2.04 30.93
CA SER A 149 4.13 -1.94 29.47
C SER A 149 5.00 -0.83 28.89
N LEU A 150 5.12 0.33 29.55
CA LEU A 150 6.02 1.41 29.13
C LEU A 150 7.48 0.93 29.13
N ARG A 151 7.92 0.32 30.24
CA ARG A 151 9.29 -0.20 30.40
C ARG A 151 9.61 -1.36 29.45
N ARG A 152 8.60 -2.03 28.87
CA ARG A 152 8.83 -3.01 27.81
C ARG A 152 9.36 -2.36 26.53
N PHE A 153 8.89 -1.16 26.19
CA PHE A 153 9.32 -0.43 24.99
C PHE A 153 10.56 0.42 25.25
N PHE A 154 10.74 0.90 26.48
CA PHE A 154 11.90 1.66 26.92
C PHE A 154 12.51 1.00 28.16
N PRO A 155 13.29 -0.09 28.00
CA PRO A 155 13.83 -0.87 29.14
C PRO A 155 14.76 -0.08 30.07
N ASN A 156 15.39 0.97 29.54
CA ASN A 156 16.32 1.82 30.27
C ASN A 156 15.61 2.98 31.00
N LEU A 157 14.32 3.20 30.73
CA LEU A 157 13.52 4.24 31.36
C LEU A 157 13.14 3.85 32.80
N ASP A 158 14.01 4.22 33.74
CA ASP A 158 13.75 4.04 35.16
C ASP A 158 12.88 5.19 35.72
N ARG A 159 13.27 6.44 35.47
CA ARG A 159 12.60 7.67 35.91
C ARG A 159 12.64 8.73 34.80
N PHE A 160 11.63 9.59 34.73
CA PHE A 160 11.59 10.68 33.75
C PHE A 160 12.43 11.89 34.15
N ASP A 161 12.59 12.16 35.46
CA ASP A 161 13.45 13.24 35.96
C ASP A 161 14.94 12.98 35.74
N THR A 162 15.32 11.77 35.33
CA THR A 162 16.64 11.41 34.82
C THR A 162 16.50 11.11 33.33
N PRO A 163 16.95 12.00 32.43
CA PRO A 163 16.75 11.85 30.98
C PRO A 163 17.16 10.47 30.47
N ASP A 164 16.24 9.81 29.76
CA ASP A 164 16.52 8.58 29.01
C ASP A 164 16.59 8.96 27.53
N PRO A 165 17.76 8.84 26.87
CA PRO A 165 17.93 9.33 25.51
C PRO A 165 16.95 8.73 24.50
N ASP A 166 16.60 7.44 24.62
CA ASP A 166 15.71 6.78 23.65
C ASP A 166 14.26 7.25 23.82
N PHE A 167 13.78 7.35 25.06
CA PHE A 167 12.46 7.91 25.33
C PHE A 167 12.38 9.40 24.98
N ASP A 168 13.39 10.18 25.37
CA ASP A 168 13.40 11.61 25.17
C ASP A 168 13.45 11.96 23.67
N ASP A 169 14.34 11.34 22.90
CA ASP A 169 14.46 11.56 21.45
C ASP A 169 13.16 11.16 20.72
N ARG A 170 12.54 10.04 21.10
CA ARG A 170 11.40 9.48 20.36
C ARG A 170 10.06 10.06 20.74
N GLU A 171 9.87 10.38 22.02
CA GLU A 171 8.56 10.73 22.55
C GLU A 171 8.49 12.15 23.12
N ARG A 172 9.58 12.74 23.60
CA ARG A 172 9.54 14.05 24.28
C ARG A 172 10.00 15.21 23.43
N ASP A 173 11.15 15.09 22.78
CA ASP A 173 11.88 16.24 22.23
C ASP A 173 11.12 16.95 21.10
N TYR A 174 10.47 16.19 20.22
CA TYR A 174 9.64 16.80 19.18
C TYR A 174 8.43 17.56 19.76
N LYS A 175 7.86 17.11 20.89
CA LYS A 175 6.75 17.81 21.57
C LYS A 175 7.25 19.11 22.18
N LEU A 176 8.44 19.11 22.80
CA LEU A 176 9.08 20.33 23.31
C LEU A 176 9.42 21.31 22.18
N LYS A 177 9.87 20.82 21.02
CA LYS A 177 10.05 21.65 19.82
C LYS A 177 8.73 22.26 19.37
N THR A 178 7.64 21.49 19.37
CA THR A 178 6.29 22.00 19.09
C THR A 178 5.88 23.09 20.08
N VAL A 179 6.18 22.95 21.38
CA VAL A 179 5.93 24.00 22.40
C VAL A 179 6.62 25.31 22.01
N ALA A 180 7.93 25.26 21.74
CA ALA A 180 8.70 26.45 21.41
C ALA A 180 8.18 27.15 20.15
N ASN A 181 7.93 26.38 19.10
CA ASN A 181 7.45 26.90 17.82
C ASN A 181 6.03 27.48 17.92
N LEU A 182 5.11 26.75 18.55
CA LEU A 182 3.72 27.17 18.68
C LEU A 182 3.61 28.45 19.52
N ARG A 183 4.32 28.53 20.65
CA ARG A 183 4.32 29.72 21.51
C ARG A 183 4.85 30.94 20.76
N ALA A 184 5.99 30.81 20.09
CA ALA A 184 6.57 31.91 19.32
C ALA A 184 5.66 32.38 18.17
N ALA A 185 5.02 31.43 17.48
CA ALA A 185 4.10 31.74 16.38
C ALA A 185 2.81 32.43 16.86
N LEU A 186 2.24 31.99 17.99
CA LEU A 186 1.03 32.60 18.55
C LEU A 186 1.31 34.00 19.13
N GLU A 187 2.43 34.20 19.81
CA GLU A 187 2.83 35.52 20.33
C GLU A 187 3.11 36.53 19.20
N GLY A 188 3.53 36.05 18.02
CA GLY A 188 3.77 36.86 16.82
C GLY A 188 2.56 37.02 15.88
N ALA A 189 1.43 36.37 16.15
CA ALA A 189 0.26 36.40 15.28
C ALA A 189 -0.46 37.77 15.35
N ALA A 190 -0.68 38.39 14.19
CA ALA A 190 -1.29 39.72 14.11
C ALA A 190 -2.83 39.70 14.05
N ASP A 191 -3.42 38.58 13.63
CA ASP A 191 -4.86 38.39 13.44
C ASP A 191 -5.26 36.92 13.63
N ASP A 192 -6.57 36.65 13.68
CA ASP A 192 -7.14 35.30 13.86
C ASP A 192 -6.73 34.32 12.75
N GLN A 193 -6.44 34.84 11.55
CA GLN A 193 -5.98 34.02 10.42
C GLN A 193 -4.56 33.52 10.65
N ALA A 194 -3.67 34.39 11.14
CA ALA A 194 -2.31 34.03 11.53
C ALA A 194 -2.31 33.04 12.71
N VAL A 195 -3.23 33.21 13.67
CA VAL A 195 -3.43 32.24 14.77
C VAL A 195 -3.84 30.88 14.21
N ALA A 196 -4.86 30.83 13.34
CA ALA A 196 -5.30 29.57 12.75
C ALA A 196 -4.20 28.89 11.92
N GLN A 197 -3.36 29.65 11.23
CA GLN A 197 -2.22 29.12 10.48
C GLN A 197 -1.12 28.58 11.40
N ALA A 198 -0.82 29.26 12.51
CA ALA A 198 0.13 28.79 13.52
C ALA A 198 -0.31 27.48 14.15
N ILE A 199 -1.59 27.39 14.53
CA ILE A 199 -2.19 26.16 15.08
C ILE A 199 -2.15 25.04 14.04
N LEU A 200 -2.51 25.32 12.78
CA LEU A 200 -2.49 24.32 11.71
C LEU A 200 -1.07 23.79 11.47
N ALA A 201 -0.06 24.65 11.43
CA ALA A 201 1.33 24.24 11.23
C ALA A 201 1.83 23.35 12.38
N ALA A 202 1.52 23.73 13.63
CA ALA A 202 1.87 22.91 14.78
C ALA A 202 1.10 21.57 14.81
N ALA A 203 -0.17 21.58 14.39
CA ALA A 203 -1.00 20.39 14.32
C ALA A 203 -0.57 19.43 13.21
N SER A 204 -0.15 19.94 12.05
CA SER A 204 0.32 19.12 10.92
C SER A 204 1.63 18.39 11.20
N ASP A 205 2.47 18.99 12.04
CA ASP A 205 3.78 18.44 12.39
C ASP A 205 3.72 17.54 13.65
N SER A 206 2.54 17.43 14.28
CA SER A 206 2.30 16.65 15.48
C SER A 206 1.73 15.27 15.16
N ASN A 207 2.21 14.24 15.86
CA ASN A 207 1.64 12.89 15.79
C ASN A 207 0.42 12.69 16.72
N LEU A 208 0.09 13.68 17.57
CA LEU A 208 -1.03 13.55 18.50
C LEU A 208 -2.38 13.64 17.76
N LEU A 209 -2.47 14.53 16.78
CA LEU A 209 -3.68 14.80 16.02
C LEU A 209 -3.70 14.02 14.69
N ASP A 210 -4.81 13.34 14.40
CA ASP A 210 -5.05 12.77 13.07
C ASP A 210 -5.32 13.90 12.07
N TRP A 211 -4.92 13.71 10.81
CA TRP A 211 -5.15 14.69 9.75
C TRP A 211 -6.62 15.10 9.62
N ARG A 212 -7.58 14.20 9.88
CA ARG A 212 -9.02 14.50 9.88
C ARG A 212 -9.43 15.48 10.98
N THR A 213 -8.67 15.56 12.07
CA THR A 213 -8.95 16.46 13.19
C THR A 213 -8.65 17.91 12.81
N TYR A 214 -7.49 18.18 12.18
CA TYR A 214 -7.09 19.54 11.83
C TYR A 214 -7.37 19.93 10.37
N LEU A 215 -7.79 19.00 9.50
CA LEU A 215 -8.16 19.31 8.11
C LEU A 215 -9.18 20.45 7.97
N PRO A 216 -10.23 20.56 8.83
CA PRO A 216 -11.15 21.69 8.75
C PRO A 216 -10.48 23.05 8.94
N LEU A 217 -9.29 23.09 9.55
CA LEU A 217 -8.47 24.29 9.72
C LEU A 217 -7.69 24.69 8.46
N THR A 218 -7.68 23.89 7.39
CA THR A 218 -6.96 24.20 6.15
C THR A 218 -7.73 25.14 5.23
N ARG A 219 -7.02 25.86 4.35
CA ARG A 219 -7.66 26.69 3.31
C ARG A 219 -8.28 25.78 2.25
N GLY A 220 -9.58 25.94 2.01
CA GLY A 220 -10.35 25.14 1.04
C GLY A 220 -11.21 24.03 1.64
N SER A 221 -11.31 23.94 2.97
CA SER A 221 -12.30 23.08 3.64
C SER A 221 -13.71 23.69 3.55
N ASP A 222 -14.74 22.86 3.72
CA ASP A 222 -16.14 23.30 3.77
C ASP A 222 -16.52 24.00 5.10
N ALA A 223 -15.53 24.32 5.96
CA ALA A 223 -15.77 24.96 7.26
C ALA A 223 -15.98 26.48 7.11
N ASP A 224 -16.92 27.03 7.87
CA ASP A 224 -17.14 28.48 7.95
C ASP A 224 -16.02 29.17 8.74
N ARG A 225 -15.00 29.61 8.00
CA ARG A 225 -13.83 30.32 8.53
C ARG A 225 -14.19 31.62 9.24
N SER A 226 -15.29 32.28 8.85
CA SER A 226 -15.70 33.54 9.48
C SER A 226 -16.18 33.36 10.92
N GLN A 227 -16.62 32.16 11.28
CA GLN A 227 -17.00 31.78 12.64
C GLN A 227 -15.87 31.02 13.35
N LEU A 228 -15.13 30.20 12.61
CA LEU A 228 -14.11 29.31 13.18
C LEU A 228 -12.82 30.06 13.58
N ASP A 229 -12.36 31.02 12.78
CA ASP A 229 -11.09 31.71 13.02
C ASP A 229 -11.14 32.58 14.30
N PRO A 230 -12.19 33.37 14.55
CA PRO A 230 -12.32 34.10 15.82
C PRO A 230 -12.43 33.17 17.05
N ALA A 231 -13.08 32.01 16.90
CA ALA A 231 -13.18 31.03 17.98
C ALA A 231 -11.82 30.39 18.29
N LEU A 232 -10.98 30.12 17.28
CA LEU A 232 -9.60 29.69 17.45
C LEU A 232 -8.73 30.77 18.07
N GLY A 233 -8.89 32.03 17.66
CA GLY A 233 -8.24 33.19 18.27
C GLY A 233 -8.51 33.25 19.78
N ALA A 234 -9.79 33.16 20.16
CA ALA A 234 -10.19 33.15 21.56
C ALA A 234 -9.65 31.94 22.35
N LEU A 235 -9.65 30.74 21.75
CA LEU A 235 -9.09 29.54 22.36
C LEU A 235 -7.58 29.65 22.57
N ALA A 236 -6.85 30.15 21.57
CA ALA A 236 -5.40 30.35 21.64
C ALA A 236 -5.04 31.41 22.69
N GLN A 237 -5.79 32.50 22.76
CA GLN A 237 -5.60 33.53 23.78
C GLN A 237 -5.84 32.96 25.18
N ALA A 238 -6.88 32.14 25.36
CA ALA A 238 -7.12 31.45 26.63
C ALA A 238 -5.99 30.47 26.96
N ALA A 239 -5.46 29.74 25.97
CA ALA A 239 -4.36 28.80 26.13
C ALA A 239 -3.01 29.48 26.42
N LEU A 240 -2.81 30.75 26.03
CA LEU A 240 -1.66 31.57 26.44
C LEU A 240 -1.83 32.17 27.85
N GLY A 241 -3.07 32.28 28.32
CA GLY A 241 -3.44 32.80 29.63
C GLY A 241 -3.49 31.70 30.72
N PRO A 242 -3.95 32.05 31.94
CA PRO A 242 -4.02 31.12 33.07
C PRO A 242 -4.92 29.90 32.82
N THR A 243 -4.57 28.76 33.40
CA THR A 243 -5.23 27.46 33.20
C THR A 243 -6.70 27.41 33.67
N ASP A 244 -7.09 28.28 34.60
CA ASP A 244 -8.47 28.41 35.10
C ASP A 244 -9.50 28.69 33.99
N GLY A 245 -9.08 29.34 32.90
CA GLY A 245 -9.94 29.69 31.77
C GLY A 245 -10.12 28.57 30.74
N HIS A 246 -9.26 27.54 30.75
CA HIS A 246 -9.23 26.50 29.72
C HIS A 246 -10.57 25.76 29.53
N PRO A 247 -11.29 25.32 30.60
CA PRO A 247 -12.54 24.58 30.41
C PRO A 247 -13.62 25.41 29.71
N ALA A 248 -13.76 26.68 30.10
CA ALA A 248 -14.76 27.58 29.51
C ALA A 248 -14.43 27.92 28.05
N ALA A 249 -13.15 28.17 27.75
CA ALA A 249 -12.69 28.43 26.39
C ALA A 249 -12.90 27.23 25.47
N LEU A 250 -12.60 26.01 25.95
CA LEU A 250 -12.81 24.79 25.18
C LEU A 250 -14.30 24.54 24.90
N ALA A 251 -15.18 24.77 25.88
CA ALA A 251 -16.62 24.64 25.66
C ALA A 251 -17.16 25.65 24.64
N ALA A 252 -16.68 26.89 24.68
CA ALA A 252 -17.03 27.90 23.69
C ALA A 252 -16.54 27.50 22.29
N PHE A 253 -15.29 27.03 22.18
CA PHE A 253 -14.72 26.57 20.92
C PHE A 253 -15.47 25.36 20.35
N ALA A 254 -15.78 24.34 21.17
CA ALA A 254 -16.54 23.17 20.72
C ALA A 254 -17.95 23.54 20.22
N SER A 255 -18.59 24.53 20.83
CA SER A 255 -19.85 25.07 20.33
C SER A 255 -19.67 25.72 18.95
N ALA A 256 -18.72 26.64 18.81
CA ALA A 256 -18.45 27.30 17.53
C ALA A 256 -18.03 26.32 16.44
N TRP A 257 -17.28 25.28 16.79
CA TRP A 257 -16.87 24.20 15.88
C TRP A 257 -18.06 23.44 15.31
N ARG A 258 -19.05 23.08 16.13
CA ARG A 258 -20.26 22.38 15.68
C ARG A 258 -21.06 23.20 14.67
N ASP A 259 -21.09 24.51 14.85
CA ASP A 259 -21.82 25.43 13.97
C ASP A 259 -21.04 25.71 12.67
N ALA A 260 -19.71 25.79 12.75
CA ALA A 260 -18.85 26.16 11.63
C ALA A 260 -18.41 24.97 10.75
N VAL A 261 -18.32 23.75 11.31
CA VAL A 261 -17.77 22.58 10.59
C VAL A 261 -18.90 21.61 10.19
N PRO A 262 -19.08 21.30 8.90
CA PRO A 262 -20.06 20.31 8.46
C PRO A 262 -19.83 18.94 9.11
N LYS A 263 -20.83 18.44 9.85
CA LYS A 263 -20.74 17.20 10.65
C LYS A 263 -19.58 17.23 11.68
N GLY A 264 -19.21 18.40 12.17
CA GLY A 264 -18.15 18.57 13.18
C GLY A 264 -18.48 17.81 14.46
N SER A 265 -17.56 16.95 14.91
CA SER A 265 -17.67 16.27 16.20
C SER A 265 -17.02 17.08 17.31
N ASP A 266 -17.62 17.03 18.49
CA ASP A 266 -17.07 17.63 19.71
C ASP A 266 -15.70 17.05 20.08
N ASP A 267 -15.42 15.79 19.69
CA ASP A 267 -14.13 15.15 19.96
C ASP A 267 -12.98 15.77 19.15
N ALA A 268 -13.23 16.20 17.90
CA ALA A 268 -12.22 16.90 17.12
C ALA A 268 -11.87 18.26 17.75
N ALA A 269 -12.90 19.02 18.17
CA ALA A 269 -12.72 20.29 18.85
C ALA A 269 -11.98 20.13 20.20
N ARG A 270 -12.35 19.10 20.97
CA ARG A 270 -11.68 18.70 22.21
C ARG A 270 -10.19 18.46 21.99
N GLN A 271 -9.86 17.60 21.02
CA GLN A 271 -8.47 17.24 20.73
C GLN A 271 -7.63 18.45 20.32
N ILE A 272 -8.16 19.38 19.52
CA ILE A 272 -7.47 20.61 19.14
C ILE A 272 -7.18 21.48 20.38
N GLY A 273 -8.18 21.72 21.24
CA GLY A 273 -7.96 22.56 22.42
C GLY A 273 -7.04 21.92 23.45
N GLU A 274 -7.19 20.62 23.73
CA GLU A 274 -6.26 19.86 24.57
C GLU A 274 -4.83 19.85 24.03
N PHE A 275 -4.68 19.75 22.71
CA PHE A 275 -3.36 19.85 22.07
C PHE A 275 -2.70 21.20 22.37
N LEU A 276 -3.45 22.31 22.27
CA LEU A 276 -2.95 23.63 22.63
C LEU A 276 -2.60 23.73 24.11
N PHE A 277 -3.49 23.25 25.00
CA PHE A 277 -3.28 23.33 26.44
C PHE A 277 -2.06 22.52 26.89
N LEU A 278 -1.88 21.30 26.40
CA LEU A 278 -0.70 20.48 26.74
C LEU A 278 0.59 21.17 26.31
N HIS A 279 0.66 21.70 25.09
CA HIS A 279 1.90 22.28 24.57
C HIS A 279 2.19 23.66 25.16
N LEU A 280 1.17 24.48 25.44
CA LEU A 280 1.39 25.80 26.01
C LEU A 280 1.56 25.76 27.53
N TRP A 281 1.03 24.74 28.21
CA TRP A 281 1.13 24.55 29.66
C TRP A 281 1.56 23.12 30.00
N PRO A 282 2.81 22.70 29.70
CA PRO A 282 3.24 21.32 29.90
C PRO A 282 3.10 20.83 31.34
N ASP A 283 3.16 21.71 32.35
CA ASP A 283 2.99 21.31 33.75
C ASP A 283 1.54 20.96 34.15
N GLU A 284 0.55 21.54 33.48
CA GLU A 284 -0.86 21.49 33.90
C GLU A 284 -1.86 21.11 32.81
N GLY A 285 -1.59 21.49 31.56
CA GLY A 285 -2.40 21.17 30.40
C GLY A 285 -2.33 19.69 30.06
N VAL A 286 -3.46 19.16 29.57
CA VAL A 286 -3.60 17.73 29.32
C VAL A 286 -4.08 17.48 27.91
N TYR A 287 -3.63 16.36 27.34
CA TYR A 287 -4.19 15.76 26.15
C TYR A 287 -4.33 14.26 26.38
N ILE A 288 -5.51 13.71 26.10
CA ILE A 288 -5.72 12.27 26.16
C ILE A 288 -6.63 11.81 25.01
N ARG A 289 -6.20 10.74 24.32
CA ARG A 289 -7.03 10.12 23.29
C ARG A 289 -8.25 9.44 23.90
N HIS A 290 -9.36 9.49 23.18
CA HIS A 290 -10.63 8.93 23.62
C HIS A 290 -10.50 7.45 24.04
N SER A 291 -9.85 6.62 23.24
CA SER A 291 -9.61 5.19 23.51
C SER A 291 -8.82 4.98 24.81
N VAL A 292 -7.66 5.62 24.91
CA VAL A 292 -6.77 5.56 26.09
C VAL A 292 -7.49 5.98 27.36
N ARG A 293 -8.22 7.08 27.29
CA ARG A 293 -9.06 7.59 28.36
C ARG A 293 -10.05 6.53 28.82
N GLN A 294 -10.82 5.95 27.89
CA GLN A 294 -11.85 4.98 28.25
C GLN A 294 -11.27 3.70 28.87
N ASP A 295 -10.17 3.19 28.29
CA ASP A 295 -9.56 1.93 28.71
C ASP A 295 -8.90 2.07 30.09
N LEU A 296 -7.98 3.03 30.24
CA LEU A 296 -7.29 3.23 31.52
C LEU A 296 -8.27 3.71 32.59
N TRP A 297 -9.23 4.57 32.28
CA TRP A 297 -10.23 4.99 33.26
C TRP A 297 -11.03 3.78 33.74
N ARG A 298 -11.48 2.92 32.84
CA ARG A 298 -12.23 1.72 33.23
C ARG A 298 -11.41 0.79 34.10
N GLU A 299 -10.16 0.58 33.74
CA GLU A 299 -9.24 -0.29 34.48
C GLU A 299 -8.89 0.30 35.86
N ALA A 300 -8.60 1.60 35.93
CA ALA A 300 -8.11 2.26 37.15
C ALA A 300 -9.23 2.73 38.09
N ILE A 301 -10.41 3.09 37.57
CA ILE A 301 -11.54 3.61 38.35
C ILE A 301 -12.63 2.56 38.57
N GLY A 302 -12.77 1.59 37.65
CA GLY A 302 -13.78 0.53 37.70
C GLY A 302 -15.13 0.89 37.06
N THR A 303 -15.27 2.08 36.48
CA THR A 303 -16.48 2.55 35.78
C THR A 303 -16.16 3.04 34.37
N ARG A 304 -17.16 3.31 33.52
CA ARG A 304 -16.89 4.03 32.26
C ARG A 304 -16.58 5.48 32.55
N PHE A 305 -15.82 6.13 31.66
CA PHE A 305 -15.61 7.58 31.75
C PHE A 305 -16.98 8.29 31.76
N PRO A 306 -17.21 9.27 32.65
CA PRO A 306 -18.52 9.90 32.78
C PRO A 306 -18.96 10.59 31.50
N ALA A 307 -20.25 10.54 31.20
CA ALA A 307 -20.83 11.35 30.13
C ALA A 307 -21.19 12.72 30.71
N HIS A 308 -20.79 13.79 30.01
CA HIS A 308 -21.09 15.16 30.40
C HIS A 308 -21.90 15.86 29.32
N GLU A 309 -22.75 16.81 29.72
CA GLU A 309 -23.50 17.67 28.79
C GLU A 309 -22.61 18.79 28.22
N SER A 310 -21.55 19.18 28.93
CA SER A 310 -20.62 20.24 28.54
C SER A 310 -19.21 19.69 28.31
N MET A 311 -18.53 20.24 27.31
CA MET A 311 -17.11 19.95 27.08
C MET A 311 -16.21 20.46 28.21
N ALA A 312 -16.63 21.52 28.93
CA ALA A 312 -15.89 22.02 30.09
C ALA A 312 -15.80 20.95 31.20
N ASP A 313 -16.91 20.27 31.48
CA ASP A 313 -16.96 19.22 32.51
C ASP A 313 -16.17 17.98 32.08
N THR A 314 -16.21 17.65 30.78
CA THR A 314 -15.40 16.56 30.19
C THR A 314 -13.91 16.82 30.43
N TYR A 315 -13.43 18.02 30.07
CA TYR A 315 -12.04 18.41 30.26
C TYR A 315 -11.63 18.47 31.73
N LEU A 316 -12.51 18.92 32.63
CA LEU A 316 -12.24 18.93 34.08
C LEU A 316 -12.02 17.52 34.65
N ASP A 317 -12.81 16.53 34.23
CA ASP A 317 -12.62 15.15 34.67
C ASP A 317 -11.39 14.50 34.02
N GLU A 318 -11.06 14.84 32.77
CA GLU A 318 -9.80 14.44 32.12
C GLU A 318 -8.57 15.02 32.82
N LEU A 319 -8.61 16.31 33.15
CA LEU A 319 -7.56 16.99 33.89
C LEU A 319 -7.35 16.35 35.27
N ARG A 320 -8.45 16.10 35.98
CA ARG A 320 -8.41 15.41 37.27
C ARG A 320 -7.80 14.01 37.16
N PHE A 321 -8.15 13.28 36.10
CA PHE A 321 -7.63 11.94 35.85
C PHE A 321 -6.16 11.93 35.52
N MET A 322 -5.71 12.76 34.58
CA MET A 322 -4.30 12.86 34.20
C MET A 322 -3.42 13.31 35.38
N ARG A 323 -3.91 14.22 36.23
CA ARG A 323 -3.24 14.58 37.51
C ARG A 323 -3.12 13.39 38.46
N ALA A 324 -4.17 12.58 38.57
CA ALA A 324 -4.12 11.36 39.37
C ALA A 324 -3.12 10.33 38.80
N VAL A 325 -3.03 10.19 37.47
CA VAL A 325 -2.05 9.33 36.80
C VAL A 325 -0.63 9.83 37.06
N ARG A 326 -0.36 11.13 36.89
CA ARG A 326 0.95 11.75 37.18
C ARG A 326 1.41 11.44 38.60
N LYS A 327 0.53 11.68 39.58
CA LYS A 327 0.79 11.40 41.01
C LYS A 327 1.03 9.91 41.25
N ALA A 328 0.27 9.03 40.59
CA ALA A 328 0.44 7.59 40.72
C ALA A 328 1.77 7.10 40.13
N PHE A 329 2.26 7.71 39.04
CA PHE A 329 3.59 7.46 38.49
C PHE A 329 4.70 7.93 39.43
N GLU A 330 4.58 9.15 39.98
CA GLU A 330 5.52 9.69 40.96
C GLU A 330 5.65 8.79 42.20
N GLN A 331 4.52 8.36 42.77
CA GLN A 331 4.48 7.43 43.91
C GLN A 331 5.13 6.07 43.63
N ARG A 332 5.26 5.69 42.36
CA ARG A 332 5.89 4.44 41.91
C ARG A 332 7.32 4.64 41.40
N GLY A 333 7.89 5.82 41.67
CA GLY A 333 9.28 6.12 41.39
C GLY A 333 9.56 6.61 39.97
N LEU A 334 8.58 6.70 39.07
CA LEU A 334 8.80 7.18 37.69
C LEU A 334 9.08 8.68 37.60
N ALA A 335 8.63 9.47 38.57
CA ALA A 335 8.87 10.93 38.66
C ALA A 335 8.73 11.72 37.34
N PRO A 336 7.52 11.78 36.71
CA PRO A 336 7.29 12.57 35.48
C PRO A 336 7.65 14.05 35.67
N ARG A 337 8.43 14.63 34.74
CA ARG A 337 8.82 16.05 34.78
C ARG A 337 7.60 16.95 34.63
N ASP A 338 6.69 16.58 33.73
CA ASP A 338 5.51 17.35 33.36
C ASP A 338 4.40 16.43 32.76
N MET A 339 3.32 17.01 32.24
CA MET A 339 2.24 16.26 31.56
C MET A 339 2.64 15.76 30.17
N ILE A 340 3.73 16.26 29.57
CA ILE A 340 4.26 15.70 28.32
C ILE A 340 4.77 14.29 28.58
N ASP A 341 5.49 14.05 29.69
CA ASP A 341 5.93 12.71 30.07
C ASP A 341 4.74 11.78 30.34
N VAL A 342 3.73 12.26 31.06
CA VAL A 342 2.53 11.47 31.38
C VAL A 342 1.78 11.11 30.11
N GLN A 343 1.54 12.08 29.22
CA GLN A 343 0.86 11.85 27.96
C GLN A 343 1.68 10.90 27.05
N SER A 344 3.00 11.07 27.00
CA SER A 344 3.90 10.24 26.21
C SER A 344 3.94 8.80 26.72
N ALA A 345 3.97 8.60 28.04
CA ALA A 345 3.85 7.27 28.64
C ALA A 345 2.55 6.56 28.23
N LEU A 346 1.42 7.27 28.33
CA LEU A 346 0.12 6.74 27.93
C LEU A 346 0.02 6.48 26.43
N TRP A 347 0.66 7.35 25.62
CA TRP A 347 0.78 7.21 24.18
C TRP A 347 1.55 5.95 23.81
N VAL A 348 2.69 5.69 24.48
CA VAL A 348 3.52 4.52 24.24
C VAL A 348 2.73 3.25 24.51
N VAL A 349 2.12 3.16 25.70
CA VAL A 349 1.33 1.99 26.08
C VAL A 349 0.12 1.79 25.17
N HIS A 350 -0.42 2.84 24.55
CA HIS A 350 -1.54 2.69 23.63
C HIS A 350 -1.14 2.28 22.21
N ASN A 351 -0.17 2.98 21.61
CA ASN A 351 0.15 2.83 20.19
C ASN A 351 1.21 1.76 19.94
N TYR A 352 2.02 1.41 20.94
CA TYR A 352 2.96 0.30 20.82
C TYR A 352 2.36 -1.02 21.36
N LYS A 353 1.08 -1.04 21.76
CA LYS A 353 0.35 -2.29 22.04
C LYS A 353 0.41 -3.28 20.88
N ASP A 354 0.66 -2.81 19.65
CA ASP A 354 0.57 -3.60 18.43
C ASP A 354 1.93 -4.08 17.85
N ASP A 355 3.07 -3.64 18.38
CA ASP A 355 4.39 -4.23 18.03
C ASP A 355 4.69 -5.52 18.82
N GLY A 356 3.79 -5.89 19.74
CA GLY A 356 3.91 -7.03 20.64
C GLY A 356 3.06 -8.26 20.32
N ASP A 357 2.33 -8.28 19.20
CA ASP A 357 1.43 -9.42 18.89
C ASP A 357 2.20 -10.68 18.48
N ALA A 358 3.50 -10.56 18.15
CA ALA A 358 4.38 -11.71 17.97
C ALA A 358 4.47 -12.58 19.25
N THR A 359 4.36 -12.00 20.45
CA THR A 359 4.48 -12.77 21.71
C THR A 359 3.19 -13.46 22.18
N LEU A 360 2.01 -12.99 21.77
CA LEU A 360 0.73 -13.63 22.13
C LEU A 360 0.31 -14.67 21.08
N ASP A 361 0.59 -14.45 19.80
CA ASP A 361 0.34 -15.46 18.75
C ASP A 361 1.32 -16.66 18.91
N GLU A 362 2.53 -16.45 19.44
CA GLU A 362 3.43 -17.54 19.85
C GLU A 362 2.88 -18.40 20.99
N LEU A 363 2.12 -17.83 21.93
CA LEU A 363 1.55 -18.57 23.07
C LEU A 363 0.43 -19.53 22.64
N PHE A 364 -0.30 -19.24 21.57
CA PHE A 364 -1.37 -20.09 21.05
C PHE A 364 -0.92 -20.96 19.87
N ASN A 365 0.33 -21.44 19.90
CA ASN A 365 0.76 -22.49 18.98
C ASN A 365 0.14 -23.86 19.34
N ARG A 366 0.21 -24.80 18.38
CA ARG A 366 -0.38 -26.14 18.53
C ARG A 366 0.12 -26.88 19.79
N GLY A 367 1.41 -26.79 20.09
CA GLY A 367 2.03 -27.46 21.24
C GLY A 367 1.48 -26.98 22.57
N THR A 368 1.38 -25.66 22.76
CA THR A 368 0.86 -25.08 24.00
C THR A 368 -0.61 -25.42 24.23
N VAL A 369 -1.44 -25.38 23.18
CA VAL A 369 -2.87 -25.70 23.28
C VAL A 369 -3.10 -27.18 23.58
N GLU A 370 -2.35 -28.08 22.95
CA GLU A 370 -2.43 -29.52 23.27
C GLU A 370 -1.92 -29.84 24.67
N ALA A 371 -0.90 -29.13 25.16
CA ALA A 371 -0.43 -29.25 26.55
C ALA A 371 -1.49 -28.76 27.55
N ALA A 372 -2.23 -27.69 27.23
CA ALA A 372 -3.36 -27.25 28.04
C ALA A 372 -4.49 -28.30 28.07
N MET A 373 -4.72 -29.02 26.97
CA MET A 373 -5.66 -30.14 26.92
C MET A 373 -5.16 -31.32 27.78
N ASP A 374 -3.85 -31.62 27.76
CA ASP A 374 -3.24 -32.62 28.64
C ASP A 374 -3.45 -32.26 30.12
N ALA A 375 -3.22 -30.98 30.48
CA ALA A 375 -3.48 -30.49 31.83
C ALA A 375 -4.97 -30.58 32.22
N TYR A 376 -5.89 -30.33 31.28
CA TYR A 376 -7.32 -30.48 31.50
C TYR A 376 -7.74 -31.95 31.70
N ASP A 377 -7.11 -32.89 30.99
CA ASP A 377 -7.32 -34.33 31.21
C ASP A 377 -6.80 -34.76 32.59
N SER A 378 -5.61 -34.31 33.00
CA SER A 378 -5.07 -34.53 34.34
C SER A 378 -5.98 -33.97 35.43
N TYR A 379 -6.53 -32.78 35.22
CA TYR A 379 -7.52 -32.15 36.11
C TYR A 379 -8.77 -33.03 36.28
N ARG A 380 -9.31 -33.62 35.20
CA ARG A 380 -10.51 -34.47 35.27
C ARG A 380 -10.30 -35.78 36.04
N VAL A 381 -9.07 -36.27 36.09
CA VAL A 381 -8.73 -37.54 36.77
C VAL A 381 -8.27 -37.30 38.21
N SER A 382 -7.40 -36.31 38.43
CA SER A 382 -6.68 -36.11 39.69
C SER A 382 -7.05 -34.82 40.44
N GLY A 383 -7.73 -33.87 39.78
CA GLY A 383 -8.02 -32.53 40.32
C GLY A 383 -6.85 -31.54 40.25
N GLU A 384 -5.72 -31.92 39.68
CA GLU A 384 -4.56 -31.05 39.46
C GLU A 384 -4.94 -29.80 38.63
N HIS A 385 -4.36 -28.64 38.93
CA HIS A 385 -4.72 -27.34 38.33
C HIS A 385 -6.18 -26.88 38.53
N GLY A 386 -6.87 -27.44 39.54
CA GLY A 386 -8.26 -27.10 39.84
C GLY A 386 -8.50 -25.60 40.08
N ASP A 387 -7.52 -24.85 40.59
CA ASP A 387 -7.66 -23.41 40.88
C ASP A 387 -8.01 -22.58 39.63
N ILE A 388 -7.51 -22.98 38.46
CA ILE A 388 -7.79 -22.32 37.18
C ILE A 388 -9.02 -22.93 36.52
N PHE A 389 -9.06 -24.26 36.39
CA PHE A 389 -10.12 -24.92 35.62
C PHE A 389 -11.50 -24.88 36.29
N ASN A 390 -11.56 -24.86 37.63
CA ASN A 390 -12.82 -24.70 38.36
C ASN A 390 -13.42 -23.30 38.22
N ALA A 391 -12.60 -22.26 37.96
CA ALA A 391 -13.04 -20.87 37.96
C ALA A 391 -14.05 -20.52 36.86
N PHE A 392 -14.03 -21.28 35.76
CA PHE A 392 -14.89 -21.04 34.59
C PHE A 392 -16.26 -21.73 34.66
N GLY A 393 -16.50 -22.58 35.67
CA GLY A 393 -17.76 -23.33 35.84
C GLY A 393 -18.03 -24.35 34.73
N GLU A 394 -19.27 -24.82 34.61
CA GLU A 394 -19.67 -25.71 33.51
C GLU A 394 -19.60 -24.97 32.16
N PRO A 395 -18.85 -25.48 31.16
CA PRO A 395 -18.70 -24.80 29.88
C PRO A 395 -20.00 -24.87 29.06
N ARG A 396 -20.53 -23.71 28.67
CA ARG A 396 -21.85 -23.64 28.00
C ARG A 396 -21.82 -23.30 26.50
N ASP A 397 -20.85 -22.51 26.03
CA ASP A 397 -21.03 -21.83 24.74
C ASP A 397 -20.08 -22.28 23.62
N TYR A 398 -18.79 -22.48 23.90
CA TYR A 398 -17.80 -22.79 22.85
C TYR A 398 -16.73 -23.77 23.31
N TRP A 399 -16.54 -24.82 22.50
CA TRP A 399 -15.57 -25.87 22.71
C TRP A 399 -14.58 -25.91 21.54
N VAL A 400 -13.48 -26.62 21.70
CA VAL A 400 -12.43 -26.75 20.70
C VAL A 400 -12.03 -28.21 20.59
N ARG A 401 -11.86 -28.67 19.35
CA ARG A 401 -11.48 -30.04 19.04
C ARG A 401 -9.97 -30.21 19.17
N SER A 402 -9.50 -31.24 19.87
CA SER A 402 -8.09 -31.62 19.89
C SER A 402 -7.63 -32.07 18.50
N THR A 403 -6.41 -31.68 18.15
CA THR A 403 -5.69 -32.13 16.97
C THR A 403 -5.11 -33.54 17.14
N ARG A 404 -4.97 -34.01 18.38
CA ARG A 404 -4.58 -35.39 18.71
C ARG A 404 -5.81 -36.28 18.82
N GLU A 405 -5.63 -37.58 18.56
CA GLU A 405 -6.66 -38.56 18.91
C GLU A 405 -6.61 -38.82 20.42
N ARG A 406 -7.73 -38.53 21.11
CA ARG A 406 -7.88 -38.66 22.56
C ARG A 406 -9.24 -39.28 22.88
N GLN A 407 -9.38 -39.89 24.06
CA GLN A 407 -10.63 -40.49 24.52
C GLN A 407 -11.77 -39.46 24.61
N ASN A 408 -11.45 -38.21 24.97
CA ASN A 408 -12.36 -37.08 24.87
C ASN A 408 -11.77 -36.06 23.89
N ARG A 409 -12.35 -35.91 22.71
CA ARG A 409 -11.76 -35.08 21.64
C ARG A 409 -12.07 -33.59 21.78
N VAL A 410 -13.06 -33.21 22.59
CA VAL A 410 -13.60 -31.85 22.64
C VAL A 410 -13.41 -31.25 24.04
N TYR A 411 -12.86 -30.04 24.08
CA TYR A 411 -12.46 -29.35 25.30
C TYR A 411 -13.05 -27.95 25.35
N PRO A 412 -13.36 -27.42 26.53
CA PRO A 412 -13.94 -26.09 26.62
C PRO A 412 -12.89 -25.01 26.34
N THR A 413 -13.24 -24.02 25.51
CA THR A 413 -12.29 -22.98 25.09
C THR A 413 -11.82 -22.10 26.25
N LYS A 414 -12.75 -21.61 27.10
CA LYS A 414 -12.40 -20.71 28.22
C LYS A 414 -11.40 -21.31 29.20
N PRO A 415 -11.60 -22.53 29.75
CA PRO A 415 -10.66 -23.12 30.69
C PRO A 415 -9.27 -23.33 30.08
N LEU A 416 -9.20 -23.75 28.81
CA LEU A 416 -7.91 -23.92 28.11
C LEU A 416 -7.19 -22.59 27.89
N VAL A 417 -7.88 -21.58 27.35
CA VAL A 417 -7.30 -20.24 27.14
C VAL A 417 -6.93 -19.60 28.48
N GLY A 418 -7.75 -19.82 29.51
CA GLY A 418 -7.47 -19.41 30.89
C GLY A 418 -6.19 -20.02 31.43
N TYR A 419 -6.00 -21.33 31.24
CA TYR A 419 -4.76 -22.01 31.64
C TYR A 419 -3.53 -21.47 30.89
N ILE A 420 -3.62 -21.31 29.57
CA ILE A 420 -2.52 -20.78 28.73
C ILE A 420 -2.14 -19.35 29.16
N LEU A 421 -3.12 -18.52 29.49
CA LEU A 421 -2.91 -17.11 29.88
C LEU A 421 -2.75 -16.91 31.38
N ASN A 422 -2.82 -17.97 32.18
CA ASN A 422 -2.93 -17.92 33.63
C ASN A 422 -4.02 -16.95 34.13
N LYS A 423 -5.22 -17.05 33.55
CA LYS A 423 -6.42 -16.25 33.88
C LYS A 423 -7.59 -17.13 34.30
N THR A 424 -8.43 -16.60 35.17
CA THR A 424 -9.62 -17.27 35.72
C THR A 424 -10.94 -16.68 35.22
N ASP A 425 -10.91 -15.57 34.48
CA ASP A 425 -12.07 -15.02 33.78
C ASP A 425 -11.71 -14.51 32.38
N LEU A 426 -12.56 -14.87 31.41
CA LEU A 426 -12.39 -14.60 29.98
C LEU A 426 -13.75 -14.63 29.27
N ASN A 427 -13.90 -13.75 28.28
CA ASN A 427 -14.97 -13.85 27.30
C ASN A 427 -14.74 -15.06 26.41
N GLY A 428 -15.80 -15.82 26.13
CA GLY A 428 -15.70 -17.11 25.45
C GLY A 428 -15.96 -17.07 23.95
N GLY A 429 -16.55 -15.98 23.46
CA GLY A 429 -17.16 -15.91 22.15
C GLY A 429 -16.23 -15.39 21.06
N TRP A 430 -16.82 -14.59 20.18
CA TRP A 430 -16.25 -14.14 18.91
C TRP A 430 -16.22 -12.62 18.79
N GLY A 431 -16.58 -11.89 19.85
CA GLY A 431 -16.83 -10.45 19.78
C GLY A 431 -15.54 -9.63 19.69
N GLN A 432 -14.46 -10.14 20.28
CA GLN A 432 -13.14 -9.50 20.27
C GLN A 432 -12.06 -10.51 19.91
N LYS A 433 -10.96 -10.05 19.29
CA LYS A 433 -9.77 -10.88 19.01
C LYS A 433 -9.25 -11.60 20.26
N ALA A 434 -9.46 -10.99 21.44
CA ALA A 434 -9.04 -11.53 22.71
C ALA A 434 -9.94 -12.63 23.30
N ASP A 435 -11.12 -12.88 22.74
CA ASP A 435 -12.06 -13.88 23.24
C ASP A 435 -11.55 -15.32 23.00
N ALA A 436 -11.96 -16.26 23.85
CA ALA A 436 -11.40 -17.60 23.86
C ALA A 436 -11.63 -18.38 22.55
N ALA A 437 -12.85 -18.35 21.99
CA ALA A 437 -13.13 -19.00 20.71
C ALA A 437 -12.43 -18.30 19.54
N ALA A 438 -12.40 -16.95 19.52
CA ALA A 438 -11.68 -16.18 18.52
C ALA A 438 -10.18 -16.51 18.48
N ARG A 439 -9.52 -16.60 19.65
CA ARG A 439 -8.10 -17.00 19.77
C ARG A 439 -7.83 -18.40 19.25
N MET A 440 -8.62 -19.39 19.70
CA MET A 440 -8.49 -20.78 19.25
C MET A 440 -8.72 -20.91 17.74
N HIS A 441 -9.68 -20.16 17.21
CA HIS A 441 -9.96 -20.12 15.78
C HIS A 441 -8.80 -19.51 14.98
N ASN A 442 -8.26 -18.38 15.42
CA ASN A 442 -7.13 -17.75 14.74
C ASN A 442 -5.84 -18.58 14.83
N ALA A 443 -5.67 -19.34 15.91
CA ALA A 443 -4.58 -20.29 16.12
C ALA A 443 -4.68 -21.59 15.26
N GLY A 444 -5.70 -21.73 14.41
CA GLY A 444 -5.84 -22.91 13.57
C GLY A 444 -6.55 -24.11 14.22
N PHE A 445 -7.23 -23.92 15.35
CA PHE A 445 -8.04 -24.96 15.99
C PHE A 445 -9.52 -24.85 15.60
N ILE A 446 -10.21 -25.98 15.44
CA ILE A 446 -11.63 -26.06 15.07
C ILE A 446 -12.47 -25.88 16.33
N VAL A 447 -13.22 -24.77 16.39
CA VAL A 447 -14.19 -24.50 17.44
C VAL A 447 -15.48 -25.24 17.12
N VAL A 448 -16.02 -25.93 18.11
CA VAL A 448 -17.20 -26.80 18.05
C VAL A 448 -18.15 -26.50 19.20
N ASP A 449 -19.37 -27.00 19.13
CA ASP A 449 -20.24 -27.13 20.28
C ASP A 449 -19.86 -28.36 21.13
N ARG A 450 -20.59 -28.55 22.24
CA ARG A 450 -20.37 -29.69 23.16
C ARG A 450 -20.60 -31.06 22.51
N ASP A 451 -21.32 -31.10 21.39
CA ASP A 451 -21.69 -32.32 20.65
C ASP A 451 -20.75 -32.55 19.44
N ASP A 452 -19.58 -31.88 19.44
CA ASP A 452 -18.54 -31.91 18.40
C ASP A 452 -18.99 -31.38 17.03
N LYS A 453 -20.03 -30.56 16.98
CA LYS A 453 -20.46 -29.92 15.73
C LYS A 453 -19.73 -28.60 15.54
N PRO A 454 -19.14 -28.34 14.35
CA PRO A 454 -18.44 -27.09 14.07
C PRO A 454 -19.30 -25.85 14.35
N ALA A 455 -18.75 -24.92 15.13
CA ALA A 455 -19.41 -23.66 15.43
C ALA A 455 -19.14 -22.66 14.29
N THR A 456 -20.20 -22.02 13.79
CA THR A 456 -20.08 -21.00 12.74
C THR A 456 -19.66 -19.67 13.36
N PRO A 457 -18.52 -19.07 12.94
CA PRO A 457 -18.11 -17.75 13.41
C PRO A 457 -19.03 -16.65 12.84
N PRO A 458 -19.22 -15.51 13.54
CA PRO A 458 -20.03 -14.40 13.04
C PRO A 458 -19.42 -13.72 11.81
N GLU A 459 -20.24 -13.42 10.80
CA GLU A 459 -19.77 -12.78 9.56
C GLU A 459 -19.21 -11.36 9.77
N GLU A 460 -19.67 -10.64 10.79
CA GLU A 460 -19.28 -9.25 11.08
C GLU A 460 -17.94 -9.12 11.85
N ALA A 461 -17.38 -10.23 12.34
CA ALA A 461 -16.14 -10.23 13.11
C ALA A 461 -14.90 -10.23 12.18
N GLU A 462 -14.44 -9.06 11.76
CA GLU A 462 -13.30 -8.89 10.84
C GLU A 462 -11.96 -9.43 11.37
N HIS A 463 -11.82 -9.56 12.69
CA HIS A 463 -10.60 -10.03 13.34
C HIS A 463 -10.39 -11.56 13.27
N LEU A 464 -11.33 -12.32 12.69
CA LEU A 464 -11.25 -13.77 12.58
C LEU A 464 -10.56 -14.19 11.28
N LEU A 465 -9.66 -15.17 11.36
CA LEU A 465 -8.98 -15.77 10.22
C LEU A 465 -9.97 -16.54 9.32
N ARG A 466 -10.08 -16.20 8.04
CA ARG A 466 -11.09 -16.76 7.12
C ARG A 466 -10.49 -17.48 5.91
N ASP A 467 -11.37 -18.11 5.14
CA ASP A 467 -11.11 -18.63 3.79
C ASP A 467 -9.87 -19.53 3.69
N ALA A 468 -9.03 -19.28 2.68
CA ALA A 468 -7.89 -20.12 2.35
C ALA A 468 -6.85 -20.19 3.48
N ASP A 469 -6.61 -19.09 4.19
CA ASP A 469 -5.63 -19.06 5.29
C ASP A 469 -6.13 -19.90 6.48
N ARG A 470 -7.43 -19.84 6.76
CA ARG A 470 -8.06 -20.69 7.79
C ARG A 470 -7.98 -22.18 7.43
N ILE A 471 -8.22 -22.54 6.17
CA ILE A 471 -8.10 -23.92 5.69
C ILE A 471 -6.66 -24.42 5.83
N ARG A 472 -5.66 -23.59 5.50
CA ARG A 472 -4.23 -23.93 5.62
C ARG A 472 -3.84 -24.28 7.05
N VAL A 473 -4.12 -23.40 8.01
CA VAL A 473 -3.72 -23.63 9.41
C VAL A 473 -4.47 -24.82 10.03
N CYS A 474 -5.74 -25.04 9.66
CA CYS A 474 -6.49 -26.23 10.09
C CYS A 474 -5.90 -27.52 9.48
N ALA A 475 -5.58 -27.52 8.18
CA ALA A 475 -4.98 -28.69 7.52
C ALA A 475 -3.61 -29.04 8.13
N LEU A 476 -2.80 -28.02 8.44
CA LEU A 476 -1.53 -28.19 9.13
C LEU A 476 -1.73 -28.85 10.50
N ASN A 477 -2.60 -28.26 11.33
CA ASN A 477 -2.78 -28.67 12.72
C ASN A 477 -3.46 -30.03 12.87
N TYR A 478 -4.43 -30.39 12.03
CA TYR A 478 -5.23 -31.63 12.19
C TYR A 478 -4.76 -32.81 11.36
N PHE A 479 -3.88 -32.61 10.36
CA PHE A 479 -3.43 -33.69 9.49
C PHE A 479 -1.91 -33.81 9.44
N ILE A 480 -1.19 -32.74 9.08
CA ILE A 480 0.27 -32.78 8.92
C ILE A 480 0.99 -32.98 10.26
N GLU A 481 0.74 -32.09 11.23
CA GLU A 481 1.45 -32.13 12.52
C GLU A 481 1.15 -33.40 13.34
N PRO A 482 -0.09 -33.92 13.41
CA PRO A 482 -0.36 -35.19 14.07
C PRO A 482 0.32 -36.38 13.37
N ALA A 483 0.46 -36.35 12.04
CA ALA A 483 1.18 -37.39 11.31
C ALA A 483 2.69 -37.34 11.60
N ARG A 484 3.27 -36.14 11.73
CA ARG A 484 4.65 -35.94 12.19
C ARG A 484 4.88 -36.45 13.60
N GLU A 485 3.98 -36.15 14.53
CA GLU A 485 4.05 -36.62 15.91
C GLU A 485 4.04 -38.15 16.00
N ARG A 486 3.31 -38.83 15.12
CA ARG A 486 3.30 -40.30 15.02
C ARG A 486 4.50 -40.88 14.25
N GLY A 487 5.39 -40.04 13.72
CA GLY A 487 6.51 -40.47 12.90
C GLY A 487 6.09 -41.08 11.56
N ALA A 488 4.94 -40.71 11.01
CA ALA A 488 4.49 -41.20 9.71
C ALA A 488 5.38 -40.63 8.59
N SER A 489 5.75 -41.47 7.62
CA SER A 489 6.53 -41.05 6.45
C SER A 489 5.70 -40.30 5.41
N SER A 490 4.37 -40.41 5.47
CA SER A 490 3.44 -39.73 4.59
C SER A 490 2.07 -39.53 5.25
N VAL A 491 1.29 -38.58 4.76
CA VAL A 491 -0.08 -38.35 5.21
C VAL A 491 -0.99 -38.02 4.03
N ALA A 492 -2.17 -38.63 4.01
CA ALA A 492 -3.21 -38.37 3.04
C ALA A 492 -4.29 -37.48 3.66
N ILE A 493 -4.64 -36.37 3.00
CA ILE A 493 -5.70 -35.44 3.39
C ILE A 493 -6.78 -35.50 2.32
N ARG A 494 -7.93 -36.08 2.67
CA ARG A 494 -9.11 -36.04 1.81
C ARG A 494 -9.86 -34.73 2.00
N ALA A 495 -10.17 -34.05 0.89
CA ALA A 495 -10.84 -32.75 0.90
C ALA A 495 -12.21 -32.79 1.63
N GLY A 496 -12.97 -33.88 1.46
CA GLY A 496 -14.22 -34.12 2.16
C GLY A 496 -14.07 -34.22 3.67
N ASP A 497 -12.99 -34.87 4.15
CA ASP A 497 -12.76 -35.07 5.58
C ASP A 497 -12.36 -33.74 6.25
N LEU A 498 -11.55 -32.91 5.58
CA LEU A 498 -11.22 -31.55 6.04
C LEU A 498 -12.44 -30.63 6.02
N ALA A 499 -13.27 -30.70 4.97
CA ALA A 499 -14.52 -29.93 4.89
C ALA A 499 -15.48 -30.29 6.03
N GLN A 500 -15.67 -31.60 6.28
CA GLN A 500 -16.50 -32.10 7.37
C GLN A 500 -15.95 -31.66 8.73
N ALA A 501 -14.63 -31.76 8.93
CA ALA A 501 -14.00 -31.33 10.16
C ALA A 501 -14.26 -29.85 10.45
N MET A 502 -14.14 -28.98 9.44
CA MET A 502 -14.34 -27.53 9.58
C MET A 502 -15.82 -27.10 9.50
N GLY A 503 -16.75 -27.99 9.14
CA GLY A 503 -18.16 -27.65 8.95
C GLY A 503 -18.46 -26.86 7.68
N LEU A 504 -17.55 -26.89 6.69
CA LEU A 504 -17.69 -26.16 5.44
C LEU A 504 -18.63 -26.90 4.48
N ARG A 505 -19.53 -26.16 3.83
CA ARG A 505 -20.43 -26.65 2.77
C ARG A 505 -19.98 -26.08 1.44
N ASP A 506 -20.02 -26.90 0.38
CA ASP A 506 -19.69 -26.53 -1.00
C ASP A 506 -18.29 -25.88 -1.20
N ALA A 507 -17.37 -26.10 -0.26
CA ALA A 507 -16.04 -25.48 -0.25
C ALA A 507 -14.94 -26.33 -0.90
N PHE A 508 -15.26 -27.46 -1.54
CA PHE A 508 -14.28 -28.39 -2.09
C PHE A 508 -13.30 -27.76 -3.10
N PRO A 509 -13.71 -26.84 -4.01
CA PRO A 509 -12.77 -26.16 -4.88
C PRO A 509 -11.70 -25.37 -4.12
N ASN A 510 -12.11 -24.62 -3.10
CA ASN A 510 -11.19 -23.83 -2.27
C ASN A 510 -10.28 -24.74 -1.43
N ILE A 511 -10.83 -25.82 -0.85
CA ILE A 511 -10.05 -26.79 -0.07
C ILE A 511 -9.01 -27.50 -0.95
N CYS A 512 -9.39 -27.97 -2.13
CA CYS A 512 -8.48 -28.65 -3.05
C CYS A 512 -7.40 -27.70 -3.58
N GLN A 513 -7.74 -26.44 -3.87
CA GLN A 513 -6.78 -25.40 -4.22
C GLN A 513 -5.79 -25.14 -3.08
N VAL A 514 -6.27 -25.07 -1.83
CA VAL A 514 -5.42 -24.87 -0.66
C VAL A 514 -4.46 -26.05 -0.45
N LEU A 515 -4.98 -27.29 -0.48
CA LEU A 515 -4.17 -28.49 -0.28
C LEU A 515 -3.18 -28.70 -1.43
N GLY A 516 -3.57 -28.45 -2.68
CA GLY A 516 -2.65 -28.56 -3.82
C GLY A 516 -1.61 -27.44 -3.92
N GLY A 517 -1.85 -26.28 -3.29
CA GLY A 517 -1.07 -25.06 -3.53
C GLY A 517 0.25 -24.94 -2.77
N ASP A 518 1.23 -24.28 -3.38
CA ASP A 518 2.59 -24.09 -2.85
C ASP A 518 2.63 -23.38 -1.49
N LYS A 519 1.66 -22.48 -1.23
CA LYS A 519 1.54 -21.81 0.08
C LYS A 519 1.34 -22.82 1.22
N PHE A 520 0.54 -23.87 1.02
CA PHE A 520 0.37 -24.91 2.04
C PHE A 520 1.60 -25.80 2.12
N GLN A 521 2.23 -26.12 0.99
CA GLN A 521 3.48 -26.91 0.95
C GLN A 521 4.60 -26.23 1.75
N HIS A 522 4.81 -24.93 1.56
CA HIS A 522 5.79 -24.13 2.31
C HIS A 522 5.43 -24.01 3.78
N LEU A 523 4.17 -23.67 4.10
CA LEU A 523 3.70 -23.59 5.49
C LEU A 523 3.89 -24.94 6.21
N ALA A 524 3.53 -26.03 5.55
CA ALA A 524 3.67 -27.36 6.07
C ALA A 524 5.10 -27.90 5.96
N LYS A 525 6.05 -27.26 5.28
CA LYS A 525 7.41 -27.77 5.05
C LYS A 525 7.43 -29.20 4.47
N VAL A 526 6.67 -29.40 3.39
CA VAL A 526 6.52 -30.69 2.69
C VAL A 526 6.71 -30.47 1.18
N PRO A 527 7.19 -31.48 0.43
CA PRO A 527 7.21 -31.42 -1.03
C PRO A 527 5.78 -31.41 -1.60
N ALA A 528 5.65 -31.12 -2.89
CA ALA A 528 4.38 -31.11 -3.60
C ALA A 528 3.60 -32.43 -3.40
N PRO A 529 2.31 -32.38 -3.05
CA PRO A 529 1.50 -33.57 -2.85
C PRO A 529 1.10 -34.23 -4.17
N THR A 530 0.78 -35.52 -4.12
CA THR A 530 0.04 -36.20 -5.19
C THR A 530 -1.46 -36.14 -4.92
N SER A 531 -2.28 -35.84 -5.91
CA SER A 531 -3.75 -35.82 -5.79
C SER A 531 -4.45 -36.91 -6.59
N THR A 532 -5.60 -37.37 -6.12
CA THR A 532 -6.49 -38.29 -6.87
C THR A 532 -7.53 -37.52 -7.70
N GLU A 533 -7.83 -37.98 -8.91
CA GLU A 533 -8.94 -37.44 -9.73
C GLU A 533 -10.31 -38.06 -9.36
N PRO A 534 -11.44 -37.33 -9.54
CA PRO A 534 -11.54 -35.95 -10.03
C PRO A 534 -11.09 -34.92 -8.99
N ASN A 535 -10.39 -33.87 -9.42
CA ASN A 535 -9.96 -32.72 -8.63
C ASN A 535 -10.41 -31.41 -9.30
N PRO A 536 -11.28 -30.58 -8.67
CA PRO A 536 -11.69 -30.62 -7.27
C PRO A 536 -12.96 -31.44 -6.98
N SER A 537 -12.91 -32.28 -5.95
CA SER A 537 -14.04 -33.08 -5.44
C SER A 537 -13.91 -33.32 -3.93
N SER A 538 -15.01 -33.66 -3.26
CA SER A 538 -14.97 -34.15 -1.86
C SER A 538 -14.22 -35.49 -1.72
N SER A 539 -14.07 -36.24 -2.81
CA SER A 539 -13.28 -37.47 -2.88
C SER A 539 -11.79 -37.24 -3.16
N THR A 540 -11.39 -36.02 -3.56
CA THR A 540 -9.99 -35.70 -3.86
C THR A 540 -9.14 -35.88 -2.61
N THR A 541 -8.08 -36.68 -2.73
CA THR A 541 -7.14 -36.96 -1.63
C THR A 541 -5.75 -36.48 -2.02
N PHE A 542 -5.16 -35.62 -1.19
CA PHE A 542 -3.80 -35.09 -1.33
C PHE A 542 -2.85 -35.85 -0.42
N THR A 543 -1.83 -36.50 -0.97
CA THR A 543 -0.85 -37.27 -0.21
C THR A 543 0.48 -36.53 -0.14
N TYR A 544 0.94 -36.23 1.06
CA TYR A 544 2.18 -35.51 1.37
C TYR A 544 3.23 -36.47 1.94
N GLN A 545 4.49 -36.25 1.58
CA GLN A 545 5.63 -36.97 2.16
C GLN A 545 6.22 -36.16 3.33
N LEU A 546 6.47 -36.82 4.46
CA LEU A 546 6.96 -36.23 5.71
C LEU A 546 8.34 -36.82 6.02
N GLY A 547 9.42 -36.20 5.52
CA GLY A 547 10.79 -36.71 5.66
C GLY A 547 11.35 -36.66 7.10
N SER A 548 12.33 -37.53 7.42
CA SER A 548 13.04 -37.59 8.71
C SER A 548 14.16 -36.54 8.85
N LYS A 549 14.40 -36.06 10.07
CA LYS A 549 15.35 -35.00 10.47
C LYS A 549 16.78 -35.12 9.90
N ALA A 550 17.25 -33.96 9.37
CA ALA A 550 18.54 -33.29 9.57
C ALA A 550 19.51 -33.11 8.37
N GLU A 551 19.84 -31.82 8.21
CA GLU A 551 20.99 -31.13 7.61
C GLU A 551 21.04 -30.72 6.13
N PRO A 552 21.54 -29.48 5.89
CA PRO A 552 21.45 -28.78 4.62
C PRO A 552 22.57 -29.28 3.71
N ASN A 553 22.25 -29.71 2.49
CA ASN A 553 23.24 -29.65 1.43
C ASN A 553 22.63 -29.74 0.04
N THR A 554 23.07 -28.78 -0.77
CA THR A 554 23.32 -28.87 -2.22
C THR A 554 22.13 -29.29 -3.08
N VAL A 555 21.40 -28.28 -3.56
CA VAL A 555 20.66 -28.37 -4.81
C VAL A 555 21.69 -28.57 -5.93
N THR A 556 21.83 -29.80 -6.38
CA THR A 556 22.35 -30.08 -7.71
C THR A 556 21.16 -30.00 -8.64
N GLU A 557 21.26 -29.11 -9.62
CA GLU A 557 20.22 -28.85 -10.62
C GLU A 557 19.82 -30.13 -11.36
N ALA A 558 18.52 -30.39 -11.41
CA ALA A 558 17.90 -31.16 -12.47
C ALA A 558 16.67 -30.39 -12.96
N THR A 559 16.82 -29.94 -14.20
CA THR A 559 15.99 -29.06 -15.01
C THR A 559 14.50 -29.43 -14.97
N SER A 560 13.67 -28.53 -14.45
CA SER A 560 12.22 -28.49 -14.71
C SER A 560 11.88 -27.08 -15.19
N THR A 561 11.35 -27.01 -16.41
CA THR A 561 10.96 -25.82 -17.17
C THR A 561 10.07 -24.88 -16.34
N LYS A 562 10.65 -23.76 -15.91
CA LYS A 562 10.05 -22.71 -15.05
C LYS A 562 8.97 -21.92 -15.81
N ALA A 563 7.77 -21.86 -15.23
CA ALA A 563 6.92 -20.68 -15.37
C ALA A 563 7.52 -19.56 -14.49
N PHE A 564 7.80 -18.40 -15.07
CA PHE A 564 8.38 -17.26 -14.35
C PHE A 564 7.30 -16.60 -13.48
N SER A 565 7.50 -16.56 -12.17
CA SER A 565 6.67 -15.78 -11.24
C SER A 565 7.20 -14.35 -11.13
N ALA A 566 6.33 -13.33 -11.27
CA ALA A 566 6.68 -11.92 -11.08
C ALA A 566 7.41 -11.69 -9.74
N THR A 567 8.52 -10.94 -9.76
CA THR A 567 9.39 -10.69 -8.61
C THR A 567 9.14 -9.29 -8.08
N ASN A 568 8.86 -9.16 -6.79
CA ASN A 568 8.89 -7.89 -6.06
C ASN A 568 10.02 -7.98 -5.04
N LEU A 569 11.13 -7.29 -5.27
CA LEU A 569 12.35 -7.37 -4.45
C LEU A 569 12.71 -5.99 -3.90
N ILE A 570 13.17 -5.90 -2.66
CA ILE A 570 13.82 -4.71 -2.09
C ILE A 570 15.22 -5.11 -1.66
N LEU A 571 16.22 -4.47 -2.27
CA LEU A 571 17.62 -4.54 -1.88
C LEU A 571 17.91 -3.43 -0.88
N TYR A 572 18.27 -3.77 0.35
CA TYR A 572 18.50 -2.78 1.40
C TYR A 572 19.82 -2.98 2.14
N GLY A 573 20.32 -1.92 2.76
CA GLY A 573 21.50 -1.97 3.61
C GLY A 573 22.24 -0.63 3.67
N PRO A 574 23.40 -0.59 4.34
CA PRO A 574 24.20 0.62 4.49
C PRO A 574 24.63 1.24 3.14
N PRO A 575 25.05 2.53 3.10
CA PRO A 575 25.47 3.15 1.86
C PRO A 575 26.75 2.53 1.31
N GLY A 576 26.81 2.38 -0.01
CA GLY A 576 27.99 1.85 -0.70
C GLY A 576 28.15 0.32 -0.67
N THR A 577 27.12 -0.45 -0.35
CA THR A 577 27.19 -1.93 -0.33
C THR A 577 26.94 -2.61 -1.69
N GLY A 578 26.96 -1.83 -2.78
CA GLY A 578 26.84 -2.36 -4.15
C GLY A 578 25.40 -2.51 -4.67
N LYS A 579 24.40 -1.94 -3.98
CA LYS A 579 22.97 -2.02 -4.34
C LYS A 579 22.71 -1.74 -5.83
N THR A 580 23.30 -0.68 -6.41
CA THR A 580 23.14 -0.34 -7.84
C THR A 580 23.55 -1.49 -8.78
N TYR A 581 24.66 -2.17 -8.50
CA TYR A 581 25.13 -3.29 -9.32
C TYR A 581 24.29 -4.54 -9.10
N ALA A 582 23.90 -4.82 -7.85
CA ALA A 582 23.01 -5.93 -7.53
C ALA A 582 21.63 -5.76 -8.21
N THR A 583 21.09 -4.53 -8.24
CA THR A 583 19.86 -4.19 -8.97
C THR A 583 20.00 -4.42 -10.46
N ALA A 584 21.10 -3.96 -11.07
CA ALA A 584 21.34 -4.15 -12.50
C ALA A 584 21.48 -5.64 -12.85
N TRP A 585 22.23 -6.41 -12.05
CA TRP A 585 22.37 -7.85 -12.22
C TRP A 585 21.03 -8.57 -12.14
N GLU A 586 20.24 -8.29 -11.10
CA GLU A 586 18.94 -8.92 -10.90
C GLU A 586 17.97 -8.55 -12.04
N ALA A 587 17.96 -7.30 -12.50
CA ALA A 587 17.12 -6.89 -13.62
C ALA A 587 17.49 -7.63 -14.92
N VAL A 588 18.79 -7.77 -15.22
CA VAL A 588 19.29 -8.54 -16.37
C VAL A 588 18.92 -10.03 -16.23
N ARG A 589 19.09 -10.61 -15.03
CA ARG A 589 18.71 -12.00 -14.73
C ARG A 589 17.22 -12.26 -14.94
N LEU A 590 16.37 -11.34 -14.53
CA LEU A 590 14.92 -11.47 -14.73
C LEU A 590 14.54 -11.32 -16.21
N CYS A 591 15.20 -10.42 -16.95
CA CYS A 591 14.93 -10.23 -18.38
C CYS A 591 15.46 -11.35 -19.27
N LEU A 592 16.64 -11.89 -18.99
CA LEU A 592 17.36 -12.80 -19.89
C LEU A 592 17.48 -14.25 -19.36
N GLY A 593 17.14 -14.47 -18.09
CA GLY A 593 17.28 -15.77 -17.44
C GLY A 593 18.58 -15.93 -16.66
N ASN A 594 18.65 -16.99 -15.86
CA ASN A 594 19.76 -17.26 -14.95
C ASN A 594 21.08 -17.53 -15.68
N ASP A 595 21.04 -18.30 -16.77
CA ASP A 595 22.25 -18.77 -17.46
C ASP A 595 23.05 -17.60 -18.06
N VAL A 596 22.37 -16.66 -18.72
CA VAL A 596 23.00 -15.46 -19.29
C VAL A 596 23.54 -14.55 -18.20
N ALA A 597 22.80 -14.35 -17.10
CA ALA A 597 23.24 -13.47 -16.02
C ALA A 597 24.41 -14.03 -15.21
N ALA A 598 24.53 -15.35 -15.08
CA ALA A 598 25.65 -16.00 -14.39
C ALA A 598 26.99 -15.73 -15.09
N GLU A 599 27.01 -15.69 -16.43
CA GLU A 599 28.22 -15.34 -17.20
C GLU A 599 28.64 -13.87 -17.02
N LEU A 600 27.69 -13.00 -16.66
CA LEU A 600 27.90 -11.56 -16.50
C LEU A 600 28.26 -11.14 -15.06
N GLU A 601 28.04 -12.02 -14.07
CA GLU A 601 28.16 -11.70 -12.63
C GLU A 601 29.55 -11.13 -12.25
N ASN A 602 30.60 -11.61 -12.91
CA ASN A 602 31.99 -11.20 -12.62
C ASN A 602 32.51 -10.07 -13.52
N ASN A 603 31.70 -9.53 -14.43
CA ASN A 603 32.11 -8.46 -15.35
C ASN A 603 31.12 -7.28 -15.36
N ARG A 604 31.43 -6.28 -14.53
CA ARG A 604 30.57 -5.10 -14.33
C ARG A 604 30.33 -4.29 -15.61
N ASP A 605 31.33 -4.16 -16.47
CA ASP A 605 31.21 -3.34 -17.68
C ASP A 605 30.28 -3.99 -18.70
N VAL A 606 30.39 -5.31 -18.87
CA VAL A 606 29.53 -6.09 -19.76
C VAL A 606 28.11 -6.18 -19.21
N LEU A 607 27.96 -6.40 -17.90
CA LEU A 607 26.65 -6.37 -17.24
C LEU A 607 25.95 -5.02 -17.45
N MET A 608 26.66 -3.91 -17.23
CA MET A 608 26.08 -2.57 -17.39
C MET A 608 25.78 -2.23 -18.85
N ALA A 609 26.54 -2.77 -19.81
CA ALA A 609 26.22 -2.65 -21.22
C ALA A 609 24.91 -3.37 -21.57
N GLU A 610 24.72 -4.60 -21.08
CA GLU A 610 23.51 -5.37 -21.31
C GLU A 610 22.28 -4.76 -20.59
N TYR A 611 22.48 -4.27 -19.37
CA TYR A 611 21.48 -3.49 -18.64
C TYR A 611 21.00 -2.28 -19.46
N ARG A 612 21.93 -1.47 -20.00
CA ARG A 612 21.59 -0.31 -20.83
C ARG A 612 20.87 -0.71 -22.12
N ARG A 613 21.25 -1.83 -22.73
CA ARG A 613 20.56 -2.37 -23.90
C ARG A 613 19.09 -2.66 -23.58
N LEU A 614 18.80 -3.34 -22.47
CA LEU A 614 17.44 -3.64 -22.03
C LEU A 614 16.63 -2.41 -21.59
N VAL A 615 17.29 -1.38 -21.06
CA VAL A 615 16.67 -0.07 -20.82
C VAL A 615 16.26 0.58 -22.15
N ASN A 616 17.15 0.58 -23.15
CA ASN A 616 16.87 1.12 -24.48
C ASN A 616 15.76 0.33 -25.20
N ASP A 617 15.68 -0.99 -24.98
CA ASP A 617 14.57 -1.83 -25.47
C ASP A 617 13.24 -1.55 -24.74
N GLY A 618 13.23 -0.66 -23.74
CA GLY A 618 12.06 -0.35 -22.93
C GLY A 618 11.58 -1.52 -22.05
N ARG A 619 12.42 -2.54 -21.86
CA ARG A 619 12.16 -3.69 -20.98
C ARG A 619 12.51 -3.39 -19.53
N ILE A 620 13.39 -2.43 -19.28
CA ILE A 620 13.74 -1.94 -17.95
C ILE A 620 13.41 -0.44 -17.86
N GLU A 621 12.71 -0.03 -16.81
CA GLU A 621 12.51 1.38 -16.45
C GLU A 621 13.13 1.67 -15.09
N PHE A 622 13.61 2.89 -14.90
CA PHE A 622 14.25 3.34 -13.67
C PHE A 622 13.61 4.65 -13.18
N THR A 623 13.30 4.71 -11.89
CA THR A 623 12.87 5.95 -11.22
C THR A 623 13.49 6.03 -9.83
N THR A 624 13.71 7.25 -9.34
CA THR A 624 14.17 7.52 -7.97
C THR A 624 13.07 8.25 -7.21
N PHE A 625 12.77 7.80 -5.98
CA PHE A 625 11.78 8.45 -5.14
C PHE A 625 12.39 9.61 -4.34
N HIS A 626 11.68 10.75 -4.34
CA HIS A 626 11.93 11.90 -3.48
C HIS A 626 10.73 12.16 -2.56
N GLN A 627 10.92 12.97 -1.51
CA GLN A 627 9.89 13.21 -0.48
C GLN A 627 8.56 13.74 -1.04
N SER A 628 8.61 14.51 -2.14
CA SER A 628 7.45 15.05 -2.84
C SER A 628 6.89 14.15 -3.96
N PHE A 629 7.48 12.98 -4.21
CA PHE A 629 7.06 12.08 -5.29
C PHE A 629 5.64 11.58 -5.02
N SER A 630 4.76 11.62 -6.03
CA SER A 630 3.33 11.42 -5.83
C SER A 630 2.71 10.40 -6.79
N TYR A 631 1.44 10.05 -6.53
CA TYR A 631 0.65 9.16 -7.37
C TYR A 631 0.54 9.68 -8.81
N GLU A 632 0.42 10.99 -8.97
CA GLU A 632 0.25 11.68 -10.24
C GLU A 632 1.46 11.53 -11.18
N GLU A 633 2.65 11.37 -10.62
CA GLU A 633 3.89 11.16 -11.38
C GLU A 633 4.14 9.66 -11.63
N PHE A 634 3.75 8.82 -10.67
CA PHE A 634 4.04 7.39 -10.71
C PHE A 634 3.02 6.59 -11.54
N VAL A 635 1.73 6.86 -11.36
CA VAL A 635 0.63 6.07 -11.92
C VAL A 635 -0.11 6.84 -13.00
N GLU A 636 -0.77 7.92 -12.63
CA GLU A 636 -1.59 8.74 -13.53
C GLU A 636 -1.89 10.07 -12.85
N GLY A 637 -1.70 11.18 -13.54
CA GLY A 637 -1.95 12.52 -13.00
C GLY A 637 -2.67 13.43 -13.98
N LEU A 638 -3.42 14.40 -13.47
CA LEU A 638 -3.97 15.46 -14.30
C LEU A 638 -2.89 16.50 -14.58
N ARG A 639 -2.60 16.72 -15.86
CA ARG A 639 -1.74 17.82 -16.27
C ARG A 639 -2.59 18.89 -16.96
N PRO A 640 -2.34 20.18 -16.69
CA PRO A 640 -2.94 21.25 -17.47
C PRO A 640 -2.47 21.08 -18.91
N SER A 641 -3.40 20.71 -19.77
CA SER A 641 -3.33 21.10 -21.17
C SER A 641 -3.78 22.55 -21.22
N THR A 642 -2.82 23.46 -21.28
CA THR A 642 -3.08 24.75 -21.88
C THR A 642 -3.67 24.49 -23.26
N GLY A 643 -4.69 25.24 -23.66
CA GLY A 643 -5.02 25.39 -25.07
C GLY A 643 -3.92 26.08 -25.87
N GLU A 644 -2.65 25.89 -25.48
CA GLU A 644 -1.44 26.48 -26.02
C GLU A 644 -0.38 25.37 -25.93
N GLY A 645 -0.12 24.73 -27.08
CA GLY A 645 1.13 24.04 -27.25
C GLY A 645 2.22 25.10 -27.32
N GLU A 646 3.24 24.99 -26.47
CA GLU A 646 4.50 25.70 -26.67
C GLU A 646 5.18 25.17 -27.94
N THR A 647 4.74 25.70 -29.08
CA THR A 647 5.58 25.89 -30.25
C THR A 647 5.52 27.38 -30.52
N ASN A 648 6.64 28.07 -30.30
CA ASN A 648 6.86 29.46 -30.67
C ASN A 648 6.42 29.69 -32.13
N THR A 649 5.17 30.12 -32.34
CA THR A 649 4.67 30.56 -33.63
C THR A 649 3.89 31.87 -33.47
N PRO A 650 4.02 32.81 -34.43
CA PRO A 650 3.75 34.23 -34.16
C PRO A 650 2.27 34.67 -34.20
N GLU A 651 1.29 33.80 -33.92
CA GLU A 651 -0.14 34.14 -34.15
C GLU A 651 -1.02 34.43 -32.92
N GLU A 652 -0.60 34.14 -31.69
CA GLU A 652 -1.53 34.20 -30.55
C GLU A 652 -1.29 35.37 -29.60
N ILE A 653 -1.37 36.59 -30.14
CA ILE A 653 -1.73 37.77 -29.35
C ILE A 653 -3.17 38.13 -29.71
N ARG A 654 -4.13 37.44 -29.08
CA ARG A 654 -5.48 37.91 -28.68
C ARG A 654 -6.45 36.73 -28.52
N SER A 655 -6.66 36.28 -27.27
CA SER A 655 -7.99 36.05 -26.63
C SER A 655 -8.06 34.84 -25.66
N GLY A 656 -8.33 35.12 -24.37
CA GLY A 656 -9.11 34.27 -23.46
C GLY A 656 -8.46 33.02 -22.85
N GLY A 657 -7.71 33.18 -21.75
CA GLY A 657 -7.08 32.07 -21.03
C GLY A 657 -8.06 31.18 -20.24
N GLY A 658 -8.06 29.89 -20.57
CA GLY A 658 -8.58 28.79 -19.76
C GLY A 658 -7.75 27.53 -20.03
N PHE A 659 -7.39 26.77 -19.00
CA PHE A 659 -6.67 25.50 -19.12
C PHE A 659 -7.62 24.32 -18.92
N ASP A 660 -7.45 23.25 -19.70
CA ASP A 660 -8.16 21.98 -19.58
C ASP A 660 -7.24 20.95 -18.91
N LEU A 661 -7.73 20.15 -17.97
CA LEU A 661 -6.91 19.16 -17.25
C LEU A 661 -7.10 17.78 -17.88
N LYS A 662 -6.02 17.16 -18.36
CA LYS A 662 -6.07 15.82 -18.98
C LYS A 662 -5.25 14.79 -18.20
N PRO A 663 -5.75 13.55 -18.07
CA PRO A 663 -4.98 12.46 -17.48
C PRO A 663 -3.75 12.13 -18.32
N HIS A 664 -2.61 11.97 -17.67
CA HIS A 664 -1.33 11.58 -18.27
C HIS A 664 -0.74 10.37 -17.54
N ASP A 665 -0.19 9.42 -18.29
CA ASP A 665 0.31 8.15 -17.76
C ASP A 665 1.66 8.33 -17.04
N GLY A 666 1.71 7.88 -15.79
CA GLY A 666 2.92 7.80 -14.98
C GLY A 666 3.79 6.60 -15.35
N ILE A 667 5.03 6.57 -14.85
CA ILE A 667 6.04 5.57 -15.23
C ILE A 667 5.58 4.12 -14.99
N PHE A 668 4.90 3.87 -13.87
CA PHE A 668 4.38 2.56 -13.49
C PHE A 668 3.33 2.06 -14.48
N LYS A 669 2.41 2.94 -14.86
CA LYS A 669 1.36 2.62 -15.84
C LYS A 669 1.96 2.34 -17.22
N ARG A 670 2.91 3.17 -17.67
CA ARG A 670 3.57 2.99 -18.98
C ARG A 670 4.30 1.65 -19.12
N ILE A 671 5.09 1.24 -18.13
CA ILE A 671 5.78 -0.06 -18.20
C ILE A 671 4.82 -1.24 -18.02
N SER A 672 3.79 -1.10 -17.19
CA SER A 672 2.75 -2.12 -17.03
C SER A 672 1.97 -2.36 -18.32
N GLU A 673 1.62 -1.31 -19.05
CA GLU A 673 0.94 -1.43 -20.34
C GLU A 673 1.84 -2.05 -21.42
N ARG A 674 3.13 -1.67 -21.48
CA ARG A 674 4.11 -2.32 -22.37
C ARG A 674 4.21 -3.82 -22.10
N ALA A 675 4.40 -4.19 -20.82
CA ALA A 675 4.49 -5.59 -20.42
C ALA A 675 3.21 -6.37 -20.74
N ARG A 676 2.03 -5.74 -20.58
CA ARG A 676 0.72 -6.35 -20.88
C ARG A 676 0.49 -6.59 -22.37
N LEU A 677 1.03 -5.73 -23.23
CA LEU A 677 0.82 -5.79 -24.69
C LEU A 677 1.82 -6.70 -25.41
N ASP A 678 2.91 -7.11 -24.76
CA ASP A 678 3.91 -8.01 -25.34
C ASP A 678 3.40 -9.46 -25.44
N GLN A 679 3.19 -9.94 -26.68
CA GLN A 679 2.74 -11.30 -27.00
C GLN A 679 3.88 -12.25 -27.41
N GLY A 680 5.15 -11.88 -27.18
CA GLY A 680 6.29 -12.78 -27.46
C GLY A 680 6.64 -12.96 -28.94
N ASP A 681 6.09 -12.12 -29.83
CA ASP A 681 6.46 -12.02 -31.26
C ASP A 681 7.02 -10.61 -31.59
N TYR A 682 7.42 -9.86 -30.57
CA TYR A 682 7.98 -8.52 -30.68
C TYR A 682 9.47 -8.62 -31.09
N ASP A 683 9.71 -8.58 -32.40
CA ASP A 683 11.04 -8.33 -32.96
C ASP A 683 11.43 -6.87 -32.65
N HIS A 684 12.10 -6.64 -31.52
CA HIS A 684 12.50 -5.30 -31.02
C HIS A 684 13.37 -4.50 -32.00
N ALA A 685 13.86 -5.12 -33.08
CA ALA A 685 14.50 -4.43 -34.20
C ALA A 685 13.53 -3.57 -35.04
N ARG A 686 12.22 -3.57 -34.76
CA ARG A 686 11.17 -2.89 -35.54
C ARG A 686 10.30 -1.92 -34.73
N HIS A 687 10.90 -1.17 -33.80
CA HIS A 687 10.21 -0.04 -33.15
C HIS A 687 10.89 1.29 -33.46
N LEU A 688 10.07 2.32 -33.59
CA LEU A 688 10.52 3.69 -33.73
C LEU A 688 10.81 4.24 -32.34
N ASP A 689 12.04 4.72 -32.11
CA ASP A 689 12.41 5.44 -30.89
C ASP A 689 11.52 6.69 -30.68
N ARG A 690 10.54 6.58 -29.77
CA ARG A 690 9.53 7.61 -29.53
C ARG A 690 10.10 8.86 -28.84
N SER A 691 11.35 8.83 -28.38
CA SER A 691 12.04 10.01 -27.87
C SER A 691 12.52 10.95 -28.99
N GLN A 692 12.58 10.46 -30.24
CA GLN A 692 13.02 11.22 -31.39
C GLN A 692 11.88 12.05 -32.01
N GLY A 693 12.24 13.21 -32.56
CA GLY A 693 11.28 14.05 -33.28
C GLY A 693 10.83 13.42 -34.61
N LEU A 694 9.54 13.53 -34.94
CA LEU A 694 8.98 13.14 -36.24
C LEU A 694 8.64 14.38 -37.07
N PHE A 695 9.37 14.59 -38.16
CA PHE A 695 9.23 15.75 -39.03
C PHE A 695 8.51 15.38 -40.31
N LYS A 696 7.47 16.15 -40.66
CA LYS A 696 6.78 15.99 -41.94
C LYS A 696 7.51 16.80 -43.01
N LEU A 697 7.71 16.24 -44.20
CA LEU A 697 8.22 16.91 -45.39
C LEU A 697 7.30 16.65 -46.58
N SER A 698 6.85 17.69 -47.29
CA SER A 698 6.02 17.55 -48.49
C SER A 698 6.84 17.39 -49.75
N LEU A 699 6.48 16.40 -50.57
CA LEU A 699 6.88 16.32 -51.97
C LEU A 699 5.87 17.16 -52.78
N ILE A 700 6.36 18.17 -53.48
CA ILE A 700 5.54 19.19 -54.15
C ILE A 700 5.68 19.04 -55.67
N GLY A 701 4.60 19.23 -56.42
CA GLY A 701 4.60 19.17 -57.88
C GLY A 701 4.01 17.87 -58.45
N SER A 702 3.80 17.84 -59.77
CA SER A 702 3.32 16.65 -60.48
C SER A 702 4.36 15.54 -60.58
N ASP A 703 5.63 15.87 -60.36
CA ASP A 703 6.83 15.02 -60.41
C ASP A 703 7.21 14.42 -59.05
N TRP A 704 6.34 14.49 -58.03
CA TRP A 704 6.63 13.98 -56.68
C TRP A 704 7.06 12.51 -56.63
N ARG A 705 6.64 11.69 -57.61
CA ARG A 705 7.07 10.28 -57.71
C ARG A 705 8.56 10.17 -58.06
N ASP A 706 9.03 11.02 -58.96
CA ASP A 706 10.45 11.08 -59.31
C ASP A 706 11.27 11.63 -58.13
N GLN A 707 10.70 12.57 -57.35
CA GLN A 707 11.31 13.05 -56.11
C GLN A 707 11.43 11.95 -55.04
N LEU A 708 10.36 11.16 -54.83
CA LEU A 708 10.37 10.01 -53.93
C LEU A 708 11.39 8.95 -54.37
N ALA A 709 11.35 8.56 -55.64
CA ALA A 709 12.27 7.58 -56.20
C ALA A 709 13.74 8.03 -56.10
N SER A 710 14.00 9.31 -56.38
CA SER A 710 15.33 9.90 -56.22
C SER A 710 15.79 9.91 -54.76
N ALA A 711 14.92 10.30 -53.82
CA ALA A 711 15.25 10.37 -52.40
C ALA A 711 15.56 8.97 -51.81
N MET A 712 14.76 7.98 -52.20
CA MET A 712 14.96 6.57 -51.81
C MET A 712 16.25 6.01 -52.41
N LYS A 713 16.49 6.22 -53.71
CA LYS A 713 17.69 5.71 -54.41
C LYS A 713 18.99 6.35 -53.91
N GLN A 714 18.96 7.64 -53.58
CA GLN A 714 20.14 8.38 -53.13
C GLN A 714 20.33 8.36 -51.62
N HIS A 715 19.42 7.73 -50.85
CA HIS A 715 19.44 7.72 -49.38
C HIS A 715 19.57 9.12 -48.77
N GLN A 716 18.84 10.09 -49.34
CA GLN A 716 18.90 11.48 -48.91
C GLN A 716 17.59 12.22 -49.18
N ILE A 717 17.32 13.26 -48.39
CA ILE A 717 16.27 14.25 -48.66
C ILE A 717 16.91 15.55 -49.10
N SER A 718 16.23 16.28 -49.98
CA SER A 718 16.65 17.60 -50.45
C SER A 718 15.65 18.68 -50.05
N TRP A 719 16.15 19.86 -49.73
CA TRP A 719 15.35 21.04 -49.44
C TRP A 719 15.56 22.10 -50.53
N GLY A 720 14.46 22.56 -51.12
CA GLY A 720 14.47 23.47 -52.28
C GLY A 720 14.17 24.94 -51.97
N PHE A 721 14.10 25.30 -50.69
CA PHE A 721 13.87 26.67 -50.22
C PHE A 721 15.10 27.16 -49.43
N GLY A 722 15.27 28.47 -49.28
CA GLY A 722 16.47 29.06 -48.65
C GLY A 722 17.55 29.54 -49.63
N ALA A 723 17.24 29.53 -50.94
CA ALA A 723 18.09 30.00 -52.05
C ALA A 723 19.51 29.37 -52.09
N GLY A 724 20.39 29.89 -52.95
CA GLY A 724 21.79 29.43 -53.02
C GLY A 724 22.68 29.92 -51.87
N ILE A 725 22.12 30.08 -50.67
CA ILE A 725 22.82 30.54 -49.47
C ILE A 725 23.33 29.33 -48.71
N ASP A 726 24.61 29.32 -48.34
CA ASP A 726 25.17 28.28 -47.50
C ASP A 726 24.82 28.52 -46.03
N TRP A 727 23.88 27.71 -45.51
CA TRP A 727 23.43 27.79 -44.11
C TRP A 727 24.27 26.92 -43.16
N SER A 728 25.44 26.43 -43.59
CA SER A 728 26.25 25.51 -42.79
C SER A 728 26.82 26.13 -41.51
N ALA A 729 27.04 27.46 -41.47
CA ALA A 729 27.65 28.12 -40.31
C ALA A 729 26.83 27.90 -39.01
N PRO A 730 27.48 27.70 -37.84
CA PRO A 730 26.78 27.38 -36.58
C PRO A 730 25.77 28.43 -36.14
N GLU A 731 25.98 29.70 -36.48
CA GLU A 731 25.03 30.79 -36.18
C GLU A 731 23.63 30.56 -36.77
N PHE A 732 23.53 29.78 -37.86
CA PHE A 732 22.25 29.45 -38.50
C PHE A 732 21.51 28.27 -37.85
N GLU A 733 22.00 27.77 -36.72
CA GLU A 733 21.17 26.93 -35.82
C GLU A 733 20.08 27.78 -35.15
N ASP A 734 20.32 29.07 -34.97
CA ASP A 734 19.33 30.01 -34.46
C ASP A 734 18.37 30.48 -35.56
N PHE A 735 17.07 30.42 -35.25
CA PHE A 735 16.01 30.86 -36.14
C PHE A 735 16.10 32.35 -36.47
N GLN A 736 16.50 33.20 -35.51
CA GLN A 736 16.58 34.65 -35.75
C GLN A 736 17.71 35.01 -36.71
N ALA A 737 18.83 34.29 -36.66
CA ALA A 737 19.93 34.49 -37.61
C ALA A 737 19.52 34.20 -39.06
N ILE A 738 18.84 33.06 -39.30
CA ILE A 738 18.29 32.72 -40.62
C ILE A 738 17.28 33.79 -41.07
N LYS A 739 16.35 34.16 -40.20
CA LYS A 739 15.30 35.15 -40.50
C LYS A 739 15.89 36.52 -40.85
N GLN A 740 16.88 36.99 -40.08
CA GLN A 740 17.48 38.29 -40.29
C GLN A 740 18.20 38.35 -41.65
N LEU A 741 19.09 37.38 -41.93
CA LEU A 741 19.83 37.35 -43.19
C LEU A 741 18.91 37.25 -44.41
N TRP A 742 17.83 36.47 -44.29
CA TRP A 742 16.84 36.36 -45.36
C TRP A 742 16.11 37.68 -45.62
N LEU A 743 15.67 38.38 -44.55
CA LEU A 743 14.94 39.64 -44.66
C LEU A 743 15.81 40.80 -45.19
N GLU A 744 17.12 40.76 -44.94
CA GLU A 744 18.07 41.73 -45.52
C GLU A 744 18.11 41.64 -47.05
N SER A 745 18.05 40.42 -47.59
CA SER A 745 18.07 40.16 -49.04
C SER A 745 16.67 40.19 -49.68
N ASN A 746 15.62 39.90 -48.91
CA ASN A 746 14.23 39.84 -49.37
C ASN A 746 13.25 40.57 -48.41
N PRO A 747 13.27 41.93 -48.42
CA PRO A 747 12.46 42.73 -47.51
C PRO A 747 10.95 42.51 -47.77
N GLY A 748 10.20 42.15 -46.72
CA GLY A 748 8.74 41.94 -46.79
C GLY A 748 8.29 40.47 -46.79
N THR A 749 9.22 39.52 -46.68
CA THR A 749 8.89 38.10 -46.53
C THR A 749 8.29 37.81 -45.14
N ASP A 750 7.17 37.09 -45.07
CA ASP A 750 6.61 36.63 -43.79
C ASP A 750 7.54 35.59 -43.13
N GLY A 751 7.66 35.63 -41.81
CA GLY A 751 8.49 34.72 -41.01
C GLY A 751 8.05 33.26 -41.07
N ARG A 752 6.90 32.97 -41.70
CA ARG A 752 6.35 31.63 -41.94
C ARG A 752 6.65 31.08 -43.33
N SER A 753 7.34 31.86 -44.16
CA SER A 753 7.81 31.38 -45.47
C SER A 753 8.63 30.10 -45.31
N ALA A 754 8.55 29.22 -46.31
CA ALA A 754 9.35 28.01 -46.35
C ALA A 754 10.86 28.35 -46.35
N ASP A 755 11.25 29.45 -47.01
CA ASP A 755 12.63 29.92 -47.07
C ASP A 755 13.24 30.31 -45.72
N ILE A 756 12.41 30.68 -44.74
CA ILE A 756 12.86 31.01 -43.38
C ILE A 756 12.57 29.85 -42.43
N SER A 757 11.29 29.51 -42.23
CA SER A 757 10.88 28.54 -41.22
C SER A 757 11.23 27.10 -41.59
N GLY A 758 11.03 26.71 -42.86
CA GLY A 758 11.38 25.37 -43.32
C GLY A 758 12.88 25.16 -43.43
N THR A 759 13.62 26.19 -43.84
CA THR A 759 15.10 26.18 -43.84
C THR A 759 15.66 26.01 -42.44
N TRP A 760 15.10 26.70 -41.43
CA TRP A 760 15.48 26.48 -40.05
C TRP A 760 15.16 25.07 -39.56
N TYR A 761 13.99 24.51 -39.86
CA TYR A 761 13.70 23.12 -39.50
C TYR A 761 14.72 22.17 -40.14
N PHE A 762 14.98 22.32 -41.44
CA PHE A 762 15.89 21.44 -42.17
C PHE A 762 17.35 21.60 -41.72
N ARG A 763 17.81 22.81 -41.37
CA ARG A 763 19.20 23.06 -40.96
C ARG A 763 19.42 22.90 -39.45
N GLY A 764 18.61 23.56 -38.62
CA GLY A 764 18.86 23.77 -37.20
C GLY A 764 18.01 22.93 -36.25
N ALA A 765 16.77 22.60 -36.60
CA ALA A 765 15.87 21.89 -35.67
C ALA A 765 15.85 20.35 -35.81
N VAL A 766 16.36 19.81 -36.92
CA VAL A 766 16.41 18.36 -37.16
C VAL A 766 17.78 17.81 -36.74
N ASP A 767 17.76 16.93 -35.74
CA ASP A 767 18.93 16.21 -35.27
C ASP A 767 19.14 14.88 -36.01
N VAL A 768 20.40 14.43 -36.09
CA VAL A 768 20.71 13.06 -36.51
C VAL A 768 20.07 12.07 -35.53
N GLY A 769 19.34 11.09 -36.05
CA GLY A 769 18.54 10.16 -35.28
C GLY A 769 17.03 10.45 -35.30
N SER A 770 16.62 11.68 -35.64
CA SER A 770 15.22 12.06 -35.85
C SER A 770 14.59 11.35 -37.04
N TYR A 771 13.26 11.31 -37.10
CA TYR A 771 12.51 10.71 -38.21
C TYR A 771 11.96 11.77 -39.17
N VAL A 772 11.96 11.46 -40.47
CA VAL A 772 11.33 12.26 -41.51
C VAL A 772 10.25 11.45 -42.23
N LEU A 773 9.09 12.06 -42.40
CA LEU A 773 7.92 11.49 -43.04
C LEU A 773 7.62 12.25 -44.33
N LEU A 774 7.76 11.57 -45.47
CA LEU A 774 7.45 12.14 -46.79
C LEU A 774 5.95 12.06 -47.06
N THR A 775 5.37 13.18 -47.48
CA THR A 775 3.92 13.33 -47.67
C THR A 775 3.58 13.87 -49.06
N VAL A 776 2.41 13.47 -49.55
CA VAL A 776 1.83 13.99 -50.79
C VAL A 776 0.43 14.50 -50.49
N GLY A 777 0.22 15.81 -50.67
CA GLY A 777 -1.01 16.46 -50.25
C GLY A 777 -1.21 16.47 -48.73
N LYS A 778 -2.46 16.65 -48.29
CA LYS A 778 -2.77 16.94 -46.87
C LYS A 778 -2.95 15.70 -45.98
N ASN A 779 -3.13 14.52 -46.56
CA ASN A 779 -3.57 13.33 -45.83
C ASN A 779 -2.75 12.06 -46.10
N ARG A 780 -1.80 12.07 -47.04
CA ARG A 780 -1.13 10.85 -47.48
C ARG A 780 0.36 10.88 -47.16
N ILE A 781 0.82 9.80 -46.54
CA ILE A 781 2.23 9.53 -46.27
C ILE A 781 2.73 8.50 -47.29
N VAL A 782 3.95 8.67 -47.78
CA VAL A 782 4.53 7.81 -48.82
C VAL A 782 5.89 7.23 -48.46
N ALA A 783 6.58 7.79 -47.46
CA ALA A 783 7.77 7.19 -46.88
C ALA A 783 8.03 7.67 -45.46
N LEU A 784 8.79 6.87 -44.71
CA LEU A 784 9.34 7.17 -43.40
C LEU A 784 10.83 6.76 -43.38
N GLY A 785 11.70 7.64 -42.91
CA GLY A 785 13.12 7.36 -42.76
C GLY A 785 13.72 8.03 -41.53
N ARG A 786 14.91 7.58 -41.13
CA ARG A 786 15.69 8.14 -40.03
C ARG A 786 16.81 9.01 -40.58
N ILE A 787 16.97 10.23 -40.07
CA ILE A 787 18.06 11.12 -40.46
C ILE A 787 19.38 10.52 -39.98
N SER A 788 20.29 10.25 -40.90
CA SER A 788 21.56 9.56 -40.64
C SER A 788 22.81 10.43 -40.86
N GLY A 789 22.63 11.67 -41.32
CA GLY A 789 23.73 12.63 -41.48
C GLY A 789 23.33 14.07 -41.27
N ASP A 790 24.34 14.90 -41.04
CA ASP A 790 24.22 16.34 -40.87
C ASP A 790 23.77 17.04 -42.16
N TYR A 791 23.46 18.34 -42.04
CA TYR A 791 23.17 19.20 -43.17
C TYR A 791 24.39 19.37 -44.08
N GLU A 792 24.17 19.23 -45.40
CA GLU A 792 25.20 19.47 -46.43
C GLU A 792 24.68 20.49 -47.47
N PHE A 793 25.53 21.47 -47.83
CA PHE A 793 25.27 22.43 -48.91
C PHE A 793 26.09 22.13 -50.17
N HIS A 794 25.43 22.10 -51.33
CA HIS A 794 26.00 21.75 -52.63
C HIS A 794 25.75 22.88 -53.65
N PRO A 795 26.71 23.80 -53.86
CA PRO A 795 26.50 25.05 -54.61
C PRO A 795 26.23 24.89 -56.11
N HIS A 796 26.34 23.69 -56.70
CA HIS A 796 26.28 23.46 -58.15
C HIS A 796 25.29 22.37 -58.60
N VAL A 797 24.27 22.04 -57.80
CA VAL A 797 23.29 20.99 -58.09
C VAL A 797 21.87 21.55 -58.20
N GLY A 798 21.60 22.36 -59.24
CA GLY A 798 20.26 22.89 -59.56
C GLY A 798 19.54 23.53 -58.36
N ASP A 799 18.21 23.36 -58.27
CA ASP A 799 17.38 23.88 -57.16
C ASP A 799 17.44 23.00 -55.88
N ARG A 800 18.36 22.03 -55.79
CA ARG A 800 18.47 21.07 -54.68
C ARG A 800 19.83 21.18 -53.99
N GLN A 801 20.15 22.40 -53.55
CA GLN A 801 21.45 22.74 -52.98
C GLN A 801 21.57 22.35 -51.50
N HIS A 802 20.48 21.99 -50.84
CA HIS A 802 20.46 21.62 -49.42
C HIS A 802 20.05 20.15 -49.26
N THR A 803 20.87 19.34 -48.59
CA THR A 803 20.60 17.90 -48.44
C THR A 803 20.88 17.38 -47.04
N ARG A 804 20.23 16.27 -46.68
CA ARG A 804 20.55 15.44 -45.49
C ARG A 804 20.43 13.96 -45.84
N LYS A 805 21.31 13.14 -45.29
CA LYS A 805 21.28 11.67 -45.46
C LYS A 805 20.19 11.05 -44.62
N VAL A 806 19.51 10.04 -45.17
CA VAL A 806 18.37 9.36 -44.56
C VAL A 806 18.45 7.86 -44.80
N ASP A 807 18.31 7.11 -43.71
CA ASP A 807 18.14 5.67 -43.72
C ASP A 807 16.63 5.37 -43.78
N TRP A 808 16.15 4.94 -44.94
CA TRP A 808 14.73 4.70 -45.17
C TRP A 808 14.24 3.45 -44.44
N ILE A 809 13.17 3.61 -43.66
CA ILE A 809 12.54 2.55 -42.85
C ILE A 809 11.37 1.93 -43.62
N TRP A 810 10.58 2.77 -44.28
CA TRP A 810 9.38 2.36 -45.01
C TRP A 810 9.13 3.30 -46.20
N GLY A 811 8.61 2.76 -47.31
CA GLY A 811 8.14 3.55 -48.44
C GLY A 811 7.17 2.79 -49.34
N ASP A 812 6.08 3.46 -49.73
CA ASP A 812 5.05 2.93 -50.63
C ASP A 812 4.46 4.08 -51.45
N GLU A 813 4.57 4.00 -52.78
CA GLU A 813 4.02 5.00 -53.70
C GLU A 813 2.49 5.09 -53.64
N ARG A 814 1.79 4.04 -53.22
CA ARG A 814 0.32 4.06 -53.01
C ARG A 814 -0.04 4.95 -51.81
N GLY A 815 0.86 4.98 -50.83
CA GLY A 815 0.79 5.74 -49.59
C GLY A 815 -0.23 5.22 -48.57
N ALA A 816 -0.07 5.65 -47.33
CA ALA A 816 -0.99 5.36 -46.23
C ALA A 816 -1.72 6.64 -45.77
N ASP A 817 -2.95 6.46 -45.28
CA ASP A 817 -3.77 7.58 -44.81
C ASP A 817 -3.34 8.01 -43.41
N ARG A 818 -3.06 9.31 -43.25
CA ARG A 818 -2.58 9.87 -41.97
C ARG A 818 -3.58 9.70 -40.83
N SER A 819 -4.89 9.68 -41.11
CA SER A 819 -5.92 9.77 -40.06
C SER A 819 -5.91 8.56 -39.13
N SER A 820 -5.28 7.48 -39.59
CA SER A 820 -4.99 6.29 -38.81
C SER A 820 -4.03 6.57 -37.65
N PHE A 821 -3.03 7.43 -37.81
CA PHE A 821 -1.98 7.64 -36.80
C PHE A 821 -1.80 9.09 -36.35
N TYR A 822 -2.32 10.08 -37.09
CA TYR A 822 -2.20 11.49 -36.78
C TYR A 822 -3.52 12.23 -37.09
N PRO A 823 -4.22 12.78 -36.09
CA PRO A 823 -5.59 13.26 -36.24
C PRO A 823 -5.70 14.56 -37.07
N GLN A 824 -4.66 15.40 -37.13
CA GLN A 824 -4.71 16.71 -37.80
C GLN A 824 -4.26 16.68 -39.27
N THR A 825 -4.92 17.46 -40.14
CA THR A 825 -4.49 17.62 -41.55
C THR A 825 -3.09 18.19 -41.64
N PHE A 826 -2.25 17.62 -42.51
CA PHE A 826 -0.96 18.23 -42.79
C PHE A 826 -1.17 19.59 -43.45
N SER A 827 -0.40 20.57 -42.99
CA SER A 827 -0.43 21.92 -43.55
C SER A 827 0.10 21.87 -44.98
N ALA A 828 -0.65 22.51 -45.89
CA ALA A 828 -0.21 22.74 -47.27
C ALA A 828 0.65 24.00 -47.41
N PHE A 829 0.66 24.87 -46.40
CA PHE A 829 1.39 26.14 -46.43
C PHE A 829 2.83 26.01 -45.94
N GLN A 830 3.11 25.05 -45.04
CA GLN A 830 4.46 24.76 -44.55
C GLN A 830 4.91 23.38 -45.05
N PRO A 831 5.88 23.32 -45.98
CA PRO A 831 6.35 22.06 -46.54
C PRO A 831 7.02 21.17 -45.49
N MET A 832 7.73 21.75 -44.52
CA MET A 832 8.42 21.03 -43.46
C MET A 832 8.14 21.62 -42.07
N TYR A 833 7.83 20.75 -41.10
CA TYR A 833 7.67 21.09 -39.68
C TYR A 833 7.61 19.81 -38.82
N GLN A 834 7.82 19.94 -37.51
CA GLN A 834 7.70 18.82 -36.56
C GLN A 834 6.24 18.51 -36.24
N LEU A 835 5.85 17.24 -36.27
CA LEU A 835 4.54 16.80 -35.81
C LEU A 835 4.47 16.86 -34.28
N ALA A 836 3.31 17.22 -33.74
CA ALA A 836 3.10 17.31 -32.30
C ALA A 836 3.25 15.90 -31.66
N PRO A 837 4.29 15.66 -30.82
CA PRO A 837 4.62 14.31 -30.37
C PRO A 837 3.48 13.58 -29.64
N ASP A 838 2.65 14.34 -28.93
CA ASP A 838 1.49 13.89 -28.15
C ASP A 838 0.30 13.45 -29.01
N LYS A 839 0.27 13.84 -30.30
CA LYS A 839 -0.81 13.51 -31.23
C LYS A 839 -0.47 12.35 -32.17
N ILE A 840 0.74 11.81 -32.07
CA ILE A 840 1.19 10.67 -32.88
C ILE A 840 0.76 9.39 -32.17
N ASP A 841 -0.14 8.64 -32.81
CA ASP A 841 -0.37 7.24 -32.46
C ASP A 841 0.78 6.40 -33.06
N TRP A 842 1.82 6.23 -32.26
CA TRP A 842 3.03 5.51 -32.63
C TRP A 842 2.77 4.03 -32.92
N ASP A 843 1.80 3.41 -32.24
CA ASP A 843 1.48 1.99 -32.45
C ASP A 843 0.86 1.80 -33.84
N THR A 844 -0.05 2.70 -34.23
CA THR A 844 -0.64 2.67 -35.58
C THR A 844 0.38 3.04 -36.65
N LEU A 845 1.28 3.99 -36.39
CA LEU A 845 2.38 4.32 -37.30
C LEU A 845 3.33 3.13 -37.51
N GLU A 846 3.71 2.44 -36.43
CA GLU A 846 4.53 1.23 -36.48
C GLU A 846 3.82 0.06 -37.20
N ALA A 847 2.50 -0.06 -37.03
CA ALA A 847 1.72 -1.04 -37.77
C ALA A 847 1.68 -0.75 -39.28
N ILE A 848 1.71 0.53 -39.68
CA ILE A 848 1.81 0.95 -41.09
C ILE A 848 3.21 0.63 -41.64
N THR A 849 4.26 0.88 -40.87
CA THR A 849 5.64 0.77 -41.33
C THR A 849 6.16 -0.68 -41.31
N PHE A 850 5.75 -1.47 -40.32
CA PHE A 850 6.28 -2.82 -40.08
C PHE A 850 5.26 -3.96 -40.19
N GLY A 851 3.95 -3.65 -40.31
CA GLY A 851 2.87 -4.64 -40.31
C GLY A 851 2.79 -5.53 -41.56
N LYS A 852 1.99 -6.61 -41.50
CA LYS A 852 1.87 -7.64 -42.57
C LYS A 852 1.49 -7.09 -43.96
N LYS A 853 0.81 -5.93 -44.04
CA LYS A 853 0.51 -5.25 -45.32
C LYS A 853 1.72 -4.50 -45.90
N ALA A 854 2.67 -4.07 -45.07
CA ALA A 854 3.92 -3.42 -45.49
C ALA A 854 4.87 -4.38 -46.23
N GLN A 855 4.74 -5.70 -45.98
CA GLN A 855 5.57 -6.74 -46.59
C GLN A 855 5.18 -7.12 -48.04
N SER A 856 4.20 -6.46 -48.67
CA SER A 856 3.75 -6.82 -50.05
C SER A 856 4.48 -6.11 -51.19
N THR A 857 5.49 -5.30 -50.93
CA THR A 857 6.22 -4.55 -51.97
C THR A 857 7.66 -4.29 -51.56
N THR A 858 8.50 -5.32 -51.63
CA THR A 858 9.91 -5.10 -51.93
C THR A 858 10.00 -4.68 -53.40
N PRO A 859 10.63 -3.55 -53.76
CA PRO A 859 11.07 -3.35 -55.14
C PRO A 859 12.15 -4.41 -55.41
N ALA A 860 11.82 -5.41 -56.21
CA ALA A 860 12.79 -6.38 -56.67
C ALA A 860 13.86 -5.68 -57.51
N GLY A 861 15.11 -5.72 -57.02
CA GLY A 861 16.34 -5.77 -57.81
C GLY A 861 16.72 -4.56 -58.67
N TYR A 862 17.79 -3.87 -58.26
CA TYR A 862 18.72 -3.22 -59.18
C TYR A 862 20.16 -3.63 -58.81
N GLU A 863 20.63 -4.73 -59.39
CA GLU A 863 22.01 -4.90 -59.84
C GLU A 863 21.99 -5.50 -61.25
N GLY A 864 22.94 -5.07 -62.08
CA GLY A 864 22.83 -4.92 -63.53
C GLY A 864 22.88 -6.18 -64.42
N THR A 865 22.47 -5.92 -65.68
CA THR A 865 22.82 -6.58 -66.97
C THR A 865 22.12 -7.91 -67.29
N GLU A 866 21.47 -8.15 -68.45
CA GLU A 866 21.51 -7.59 -69.82
C GLU A 866 20.11 -7.55 -70.50
N LEU A 867 19.93 -6.63 -71.46
CA LEU A 867 18.76 -6.50 -72.35
C LEU A 867 18.75 -7.57 -73.47
N PRO A 868 17.58 -7.88 -74.07
CA PRO A 868 17.30 -7.26 -75.37
C PRO A 868 15.83 -6.87 -75.63
N PHE A 869 15.66 -5.62 -76.07
CA PHE A 869 14.84 -5.08 -77.16
C PHE A 869 13.66 -5.89 -77.73
N LEU A 870 12.47 -5.26 -77.81
CA LEU A 870 11.93 -4.67 -79.06
C LEU A 870 10.56 -3.98 -78.82
N ASP A 871 10.49 -2.71 -79.23
CA ASP A 871 9.40 -1.89 -79.82
C ASP A 871 7.93 -2.23 -79.49
N GLY A 872 7.00 -1.31 -79.19
CA GLY A 872 6.95 0.13 -79.34
C GLY A 872 5.46 0.57 -79.33
N SER A 873 5.24 1.88 -79.24
CA SER A 873 3.99 2.62 -79.55
C SER A 873 2.82 2.73 -78.54
N GLY A 874 2.41 3.99 -78.32
CA GLY A 874 1.01 4.45 -78.15
C GLY A 874 0.49 4.55 -76.71
N SER A 875 0.54 5.72 -76.04
CA SER A 875 -0.47 6.81 -76.08
C SER A 875 -1.90 6.32 -75.77
N SER A 876 -2.37 6.57 -74.54
CA SER A 876 -3.41 7.57 -74.21
C SER A 876 -4.81 7.21 -74.74
N ASP A 877 -5.76 7.01 -73.83
CA ASP A 877 -6.84 7.99 -73.70
C ASP A 877 -7.72 7.75 -72.46
N GLU A 878 -8.00 8.87 -71.82
CA GLU A 878 -9.07 9.13 -70.87
C GLU A 878 -10.43 8.86 -71.50
N GLN A 879 -11.43 8.43 -70.72
CA GLN A 879 -12.70 9.16 -70.64
C GLN A 879 -13.60 8.69 -69.50
N ALA A 880 -14.32 9.68 -68.99
CA ALA A 880 -15.13 9.73 -67.78
C ALA A 880 -16.61 9.40 -68.03
N PHE A 881 -17.43 9.67 -66.99
CA PHE A 881 -18.90 9.73 -66.88
C PHE A 881 -19.59 8.39 -66.54
N SER A 882 -20.68 8.30 -65.76
CA SER A 882 -21.42 9.14 -64.79
C SER A 882 -22.56 8.25 -64.22
N ASP A 883 -23.30 8.75 -63.22
CA ASP A 883 -24.57 8.24 -62.62
C ASP A 883 -25.46 7.30 -63.47
N ASP A 884 -26.06 6.27 -62.84
CA ASP A 884 -27.52 6.16 -62.59
C ASP A 884 -27.97 4.91 -61.78
N GLY A 885 -29.21 4.95 -61.27
CA GLY A 885 -29.84 4.16 -60.19
C GLY A 885 -30.08 2.63 -60.31
N GLY A 886 -30.59 2.03 -59.20
CA GLY A 886 -31.01 0.63 -59.12
C GLY A 886 -31.66 0.17 -57.79
N ASP A 887 -33.00 0.24 -57.76
CA ASP A 887 -34.08 -0.48 -57.02
C ASP A 887 -34.20 -0.57 -55.48
N LEU A 888 -35.30 0.01 -54.97
CA LEU A 888 -35.89 -0.20 -53.63
C LEU A 888 -36.83 -1.41 -53.63
N VAL A 889 -36.66 -2.32 -52.65
CA VAL A 889 -37.61 -3.43 -52.38
C VAL A 889 -38.78 -2.90 -51.52
N PRO A 890 -40.05 -3.30 -51.75
CA PRO A 890 -41.17 -2.89 -50.90
C PRO A 890 -41.00 -3.39 -49.45
N LEU A 891 -41.20 -2.51 -48.45
CA LEU A 891 -41.27 -2.90 -47.04
C LEU A 891 -42.43 -3.89 -46.83
N VAL A 892 -42.11 -5.11 -46.38
CA VAL A 892 -43.10 -6.11 -45.98
C VAL A 892 -43.55 -5.80 -44.55
N ASP A 893 -44.84 -5.50 -44.37
CA ASP A 893 -45.47 -5.25 -43.08
C ASP A 893 -45.82 -6.58 -42.40
N LEU A 894 -45.03 -6.97 -41.39
CA LEU A 894 -45.22 -8.25 -40.69
C LEU A 894 -46.45 -8.28 -39.78
N ASP A 895 -47.11 -7.14 -39.51
CA ASP A 895 -48.32 -7.13 -38.68
C ASP A 895 -49.53 -7.76 -39.39
N LYS A 896 -49.43 -8.03 -40.70
CA LYS A 896 -50.43 -8.77 -41.49
C LYS A 896 -50.16 -10.27 -41.60
N LEU A 897 -49.07 -10.76 -41.01
CA LEU A 897 -48.70 -12.17 -41.03
C LEU A 897 -49.23 -12.87 -39.77
N ASP A 898 -50.20 -13.75 -39.94
CA ASP A 898 -50.61 -14.66 -38.87
C ASP A 898 -49.52 -15.75 -38.74
N LEU A 899 -48.75 -15.67 -37.65
CA LEU A 899 -47.58 -16.53 -37.41
C LEU A 899 -47.93 -17.77 -36.58
N ASP A 900 -49.19 -17.91 -36.15
CA ASP A 900 -49.66 -19.03 -35.33
C ASP A 900 -50.36 -20.14 -36.15
N GLU A 901 -50.54 -19.98 -37.47
CA GLU A 901 -50.99 -21.07 -38.36
C GLU A 901 -49.80 -21.94 -38.83
N GLU A 902 -49.85 -23.24 -38.48
CA GLU A 902 -48.93 -24.26 -39.00
C GLU A 902 -49.11 -24.48 -40.51
N PRO A 903 -48.03 -24.51 -41.31
CA PRO A 903 -48.15 -24.86 -42.72
C PRO A 903 -48.35 -26.38 -42.88
N GLU A 904 -49.56 -26.77 -43.29
CA GLU A 904 -49.81 -28.10 -43.85
C GLU A 904 -49.06 -28.30 -45.18
N GLY A 905 -48.47 -29.49 -45.36
CA GLY A 905 -48.30 -30.10 -46.68
C GLY A 905 -46.90 -30.14 -47.28
N ASP A 906 -46.59 -31.31 -47.84
CA ASP A 906 -45.32 -31.81 -48.37
C ASP A 906 -44.50 -30.87 -49.28
N LEU A 907 -43.18 -30.98 -49.08
CA LEU A 907 -42.11 -30.67 -50.03
C LEU A 907 -42.45 -31.11 -51.46
N PHE A 908 -42.44 -30.24 -52.47
CA PHE A 908 -41.97 -30.58 -53.83
C PHE A 908 -41.72 -29.38 -54.78
N THR A 909 -40.56 -29.47 -55.47
CA THR A 909 -40.15 -28.95 -56.80
C THR A 909 -40.19 -27.45 -57.12
N ILE A 910 -38.99 -26.86 -57.25
CA ILE A 910 -38.77 -25.59 -57.96
C ILE A 910 -38.02 -25.87 -59.26
N GLY A 911 -38.66 -25.51 -60.37
CA GLY A 911 -38.07 -25.41 -61.70
C GLY A 911 -38.29 -24.00 -62.27
N LYS A 912 -37.18 -23.36 -62.67
CA LYS A 912 -37.01 -22.20 -63.57
C LYS A 912 -37.76 -20.89 -63.26
N LEU A 913 -37.08 -20.00 -62.53
CA LEU A 913 -37.20 -18.52 -62.61
C LEU A 913 -35.78 -17.88 -62.51
N PRO A 914 -35.56 -16.63 -62.98
CA PRO A 914 -34.22 -16.08 -63.21
C PRO A 914 -33.49 -15.63 -61.92
N PRO A 915 -32.15 -15.59 -61.92
CA PRO A 915 -31.35 -15.26 -60.74
C PRO A 915 -31.45 -13.77 -60.37
N VAL A 916 -31.72 -13.47 -59.10
CA VAL A 916 -31.75 -12.09 -58.54
C VAL A 916 -30.46 -11.82 -57.75
N ARG A 917 -29.97 -10.57 -57.75
CA ARG A 917 -28.69 -10.13 -57.14
C ARG A 917 -28.66 -10.39 -55.62
N ALA A 918 -27.55 -10.96 -55.12
CA ALA A 918 -27.34 -11.34 -53.72
C ALA A 918 -27.49 -10.22 -52.66
N GLY A 919 -27.45 -8.94 -53.07
CA GLY A 919 -27.65 -7.81 -52.16
C GLY A 919 -29.09 -7.67 -51.65
N THR A 920 -30.08 -8.06 -52.46
CA THR A 920 -31.51 -7.81 -52.21
C THR A 920 -32.07 -8.70 -51.09
N PHE A 921 -31.62 -9.95 -50.99
CA PHE A 921 -32.03 -10.89 -49.94
C PHE A 921 -31.45 -10.53 -48.56
N ARG A 922 -30.23 -9.97 -48.52
CA ARG A 922 -29.57 -9.56 -47.28
C ARG A 922 -30.35 -8.46 -46.56
N HIS A 923 -30.92 -7.51 -47.30
CA HIS A 923 -31.74 -6.44 -46.74
C HIS A 923 -33.07 -6.97 -46.19
N LEU A 924 -33.75 -7.88 -46.92
CA LEU A 924 -34.97 -8.52 -46.43
C LEU A 924 -34.74 -9.30 -45.13
N ALA A 925 -33.65 -10.07 -45.06
CA ALA A 925 -33.30 -10.85 -43.88
C ALA A 925 -32.99 -9.98 -42.65
N GLN A 926 -32.37 -8.81 -42.86
CA GLN A 926 -32.09 -7.83 -41.81
C GLN A 926 -33.37 -7.15 -41.30
N ASP A 927 -34.31 -6.83 -42.19
CA ASP A 927 -35.58 -6.21 -41.78
C ASP A 927 -36.49 -7.19 -41.04
N VAL A 928 -36.60 -8.45 -41.50
CA VAL A 928 -37.34 -9.49 -40.77
C VAL A 928 -36.74 -9.71 -39.38
N ALA A 929 -35.40 -9.74 -39.27
CA ALA A 929 -34.71 -9.84 -37.99
C ALA A 929 -35.03 -8.67 -37.05
N LYS A 930 -34.94 -7.42 -37.54
CA LYS A 930 -35.24 -6.22 -36.74
C LYS A 930 -36.67 -6.23 -36.23
N GLN A 931 -37.63 -6.64 -37.07
CA GLN A 931 -39.04 -6.68 -36.68
C GLN A 931 -39.33 -7.80 -35.67
N LEU A 932 -38.71 -8.99 -35.81
CA LEU A 932 -38.82 -10.06 -34.82
C LEU A 932 -38.20 -9.69 -33.47
N VAL A 933 -37.06 -8.98 -33.46
CA VAL A 933 -36.46 -8.44 -32.23
C VAL A 933 -37.41 -7.44 -31.55
N LYS A 934 -38.10 -6.60 -32.33
CA LYS A 934 -39.07 -5.64 -31.78
C LYS A 934 -40.27 -6.35 -31.14
N ARG A 935 -40.69 -7.49 -31.72
CA ARG A 935 -41.84 -8.27 -31.23
C ARG A 935 -41.50 -9.23 -30.09
N TYR A 936 -40.28 -9.77 -30.09
CA TYR A 936 -39.76 -10.70 -29.07
C TYR A 936 -38.43 -10.19 -28.49
N PRO A 937 -38.45 -9.13 -27.65
CA PRO A 937 -37.24 -8.44 -27.17
C PRO A 937 -36.36 -9.29 -26.24
N HIS A 938 -36.88 -10.41 -25.73
CA HIS A 938 -36.15 -11.35 -24.87
C HIS A 938 -35.60 -12.58 -25.62
N GLY A 939 -35.71 -12.61 -26.95
CA GLY A 939 -35.24 -13.69 -27.82
C GLY A 939 -36.39 -14.43 -28.52
N PHE A 940 -36.08 -15.03 -29.66
CA PHE A 940 -37.02 -15.84 -30.47
C PHE A 940 -36.33 -17.12 -30.96
N ALA A 941 -37.11 -18.14 -31.30
CA ALA A 941 -36.59 -19.39 -31.80
C ALA A 941 -36.08 -19.23 -33.25
N LEU A 942 -35.02 -19.97 -33.60
CA LEU A 942 -34.46 -19.95 -34.97
C LEU A 942 -35.49 -20.33 -36.04
N ASN A 943 -36.44 -21.19 -35.69
CA ASN A 943 -37.51 -21.68 -36.56
C ASN A 943 -38.49 -20.54 -36.89
N GLN A 944 -38.86 -19.72 -35.90
CA GLN A 944 -39.72 -18.55 -36.08
C GLN A 944 -39.08 -17.51 -37.02
N TYR A 945 -37.76 -17.33 -36.93
CA TYR A 945 -37.01 -16.49 -37.86
C TYR A 945 -37.02 -17.03 -39.29
N ARG A 946 -36.80 -18.35 -39.45
CA ARG A 946 -36.85 -19.02 -40.76
C ARG A 946 -38.23 -18.94 -41.39
N ASP A 947 -39.29 -19.21 -40.63
CA ASP A 947 -40.67 -19.18 -41.13
C ASP A 947 -41.12 -17.78 -41.52
N ALA A 948 -40.75 -16.76 -40.73
CA ALA A 948 -41.01 -15.36 -41.07
C ALA A 948 -40.25 -14.92 -42.33
N LEU A 949 -39.00 -15.36 -42.51
CA LEU A 949 -38.22 -15.08 -43.72
C LEU A 949 -38.84 -15.73 -44.96
N VAL A 950 -39.33 -16.96 -44.84
CA VAL A 950 -39.96 -17.71 -45.94
C VAL A 950 -41.30 -17.06 -46.32
N LYS A 951 -42.14 -16.71 -45.34
CA LYS A 951 -43.40 -15.98 -45.60
C LYS A 951 -43.13 -14.60 -46.22
N ALA A 952 -42.14 -13.84 -45.73
CA ALA A 952 -41.76 -12.54 -46.29
C ALA A 952 -41.16 -12.65 -47.70
N GLY A 953 -40.33 -13.65 -47.96
CA GLY A 953 -39.78 -13.95 -49.29
C GLY A 953 -40.86 -14.30 -50.31
N LYS A 954 -41.88 -15.08 -49.90
CA LYS A 954 -43.06 -15.37 -50.73
C LYS A 954 -43.87 -14.11 -51.07
N MET A 955 -44.13 -13.23 -50.10
CA MET A 955 -44.83 -11.96 -50.36
C MET A 955 -44.04 -11.02 -51.27
N ALA A 956 -42.71 -11.07 -51.21
CA ALA A 956 -41.82 -10.27 -52.06
C ALA A 956 -41.54 -10.90 -53.43
N ALA A 957 -42.07 -12.10 -53.73
CA ALA A 957 -41.78 -12.89 -54.93
C ALA A 957 -40.27 -13.19 -55.13
N ILE A 958 -39.54 -13.42 -54.03
CA ILE A 958 -38.10 -13.72 -54.02
C ILE A 958 -37.91 -15.18 -53.57
N GLU A 959 -37.41 -16.06 -54.45
CA GLU A 959 -37.06 -17.44 -54.08
C GLU A 959 -35.67 -17.51 -53.40
N PRO A 960 -35.55 -18.22 -52.25
CA PRO A 960 -34.27 -18.39 -51.58
C PRO A 960 -33.47 -19.53 -52.22
N THR A 961 -32.61 -19.21 -53.19
CA THR A 961 -31.68 -20.20 -53.79
C THR A 961 -30.34 -20.21 -53.04
N GLY A 962 -30.07 -21.31 -52.31
CA GLY A 962 -28.73 -21.73 -51.86
C GLY A 962 -28.23 -21.20 -50.49
N GLY A 963 -27.93 -22.15 -49.58
CA GLY A 963 -27.03 -21.96 -48.42
C GLY A 963 -27.56 -21.11 -47.26
N TRP A 964 -28.58 -21.59 -46.53
CA TRP A 964 -29.24 -20.84 -45.45
C TRP A 964 -28.42 -20.74 -44.14
N GLU A 965 -27.23 -21.33 -44.08
CA GLU A 965 -26.49 -21.55 -42.82
C GLU A 965 -25.26 -20.65 -42.63
N SER A 966 -24.86 -19.87 -43.63
CA SER A 966 -23.61 -19.08 -43.57
C SER A 966 -23.78 -17.57 -43.45
N HIS A 967 -25.02 -17.06 -43.33
CA HIS A 967 -25.27 -15.63 -43.15
C HIS A 967 -25.45 -15.29 -41.67
N ASN A 968 -24.32 -15.05 -41.00
CA ASN A 968 -24.25 -14.61 -39.60
C ASN A 968 -25.07 -13.31 -39.39
N MET A 969 -26.06 -13.34 -38.49
CA MET A 969 -26.69 -12.12 -37.97
C MET A 969 -25.66 -11.31 -37.17
N PRO A 970 -25.32 -10.09 -37.58
CA PRO A 970 -24.42 -9.24 -36.79
C PRO A 970 -25.09 -8.98 -35.43
N ASN A 971 -24.38 -9.27 -34.33
CA ASN A 971 -24.73 -8.99 -32.92
C ASN A 971 -25.65 -10.00 -32.18
N TRP A 972 -25.98 -11.15 -32.77
CA TRP A 972 -26.82 -12.18 -32.10
C TRP A 972 -26.13 -13.57 -32.14
N ALA A 973 -26.32 -14.39 -31.11
CA ALA A 973 -25.73 -15.74 -31.01
C ALA A 973 -26.79 -16.78 -30.62
N SER A 974 -26.64 -18.01 -31.11
CA SER A 974 -27.52 -19.12 -30.72
C SER A 974 -27.12 -19.64 -29.33
N HIS A 975 -28.07 -19.78 -28.42
CA HIS A 975 -27.82 -20.38 -27.12
C HIS A 975 -27.64 -21.91 -27.26
N PRO A 976 -26.53 -22.53 -26.77
CA PRO A 976 -26.16 -23.90 -27.13
C PRO A 976 -27.13 -25.00 -26.67
N ALA A 977 -28.01 -24.74 -25.70
CA ALA A 977 -28.84 -25.76 -25.08
C ALA A 977 -30.30 -25.84 -25.56
N GLN A 978 -30.85 -24.85 -26.29
CA GLN A 978 -32.30 -24.84 -26.63
C GLN A 978 -32.69 -24.25 -28.00
N GLY A 979 -31.78 -23.76 -28.85
CA GLY A 979 -32.13 -23.30 -30.22
C GLY A 979 -32.75 -21.90 -30.32
N TRP A 980 -32.50 -21.05 -29.32
CA TRP A 980 -32.97 -19.64 -29.24
C TRP A 980 -31.87 -18.67 -29.67
N LEU A 981 -32.27 -17.58 -30.34
CA LEU A 981 -31.36 -16.46 -30.67
C LEU A 981 -31.49 -15.34 -29.63
N VAL A 982 -30.36 -14.95 -29.04
CA VAL A 982 -30.25 -13.88 -28.02
C VAL A 982 -29.14 -12.88 -28.38
N PRO A 983 -29.18 -11.63 -27.88
CA PRO A 983 -28.16 -10.64 -28.19
C PRO A 983 -26.82 -11.08 -27.59
N LYS A 984 -25.71 -10.96 -28.36
CA LYS A 984 -24.37 -11.44 -27.94
C LYS A 984 -23.91 -10.89 -26.59
N ALA A 985 -24.43 -9.73 -26.17
CA ALA A 985 -24.12 -9.10 -24.89
C ALA A 985 -24.63 -9.87 -23.65
N GLN A 986 -25.53 -10.84 -23.81
CA GLN A 986 -26.15 -11.59 -22.69
C GLN A 986 -25.60 -13.02 -22.50
N VAL A 987 -24.59 -13.44 -23.27
CA VAL A 987 -24.03 -14.82 -23.20
C VAL A 987 -22.65 -14.81 -22.52
N SER A 988 -22.59 -14.66 -21.18
CA SER A 988 -21.40 -15.07 -20.42
C SER A 988 -21.68 -15.29 -18.93
N ALA A 989 -22.27 -16.45 -18.60
CA ALA A 989 -22.11 -17.08 -17.27
C ALA A 989 -22.48 -18.57 -17.36
N THR A 990 -21.72 -19.40 -16.63
CA THR A 990 -21.98 -20.79 -16.20
C THR A 990 -21.44 -21.99 -17.02
N SER A 991 -20.42 -22.63 -16.42
CA SER A 991 -20.30 -24.07 -16.04
C SER A 991 -19.93 -25.19 -17.04
N ARG A 992 -18.72 -25.79 -16.82
CA ARG A 992 -18.36 -27.24 -16.58
C ARG A 992 -18.81 -28.31 -17.63
N PRO A 993 -18.52 -29.65 -17.54
CA PRO A 993 -17.55 -30.49 -16.78
C PRO A 993 -16.83 -31.60 -17.63
N ASP A 994 -16.04 -32.41 -16.92
CA ASP A 994 -15.35 -33.70 -17.18
C ASP A 994 -15.95 -34.77 -18.14
N GLY A 995 -15.02 -35.50 -18.80
CA GLY A 995 -14.81 -36.93 -18.53
C GLY A 995 -15.33 -38.00 -19.53
N GLY A 996 -14.42 -38.86 -20.02
CA GLY A 996 -14.73 -40.29 -20.24
C GLY A 996 -14.41 -40.91 -21.60
N MET A 997 -13.27 -41.59 -21.67
CA MET A 997 -12.72 -42.52 -22.69
C MET A 997 -13.65 -43.68 -23.16
N PRO A 998 -13.41 -44.37 -24.30
CA PRO A 998 -12.46 -45.52 -24.33
C PRO A 998 -11.64 -45.84 -25.62
N ILE A 999 -10.37 -46.21 -25.38
CA ILE A 999 -9.61 -47.42 -25.80
C ILE A 999 -9.47 -47.77 -27.32
N ASP A 1000 -8.25 -47.74 -27.89
CA ASP A 1000 -7.41 -48.94 -28.22
C ASP A 1000 -6.22 -48.62 -29.18
N ASN A 1001 -5.01 -48.77 -28.62
CA ASN A 1001 -3.94 -49.69 -29.06
C ASN A 1001 -2.99 -49.45 -30.27
N VAL A 1002 -1.69 -49.50 -29.89
CA VAL A 1002 -0.47 -50.04 -30.55
C VAL A 1002 0.48 -49.10 -31.34
N SER A 1003 1.62 -48.87 -30.66
CA SER A 1003 3.03 -48.84 -31.10
C SER A 1003 3.58 -47.77 -32.04
N ALA A 1004 4.38 -46.90 -31.42
CA ALA A 1004 5.81 -46.69 -31.67
C ALA A 1004 6.28 -46.51 -33.12
N GLU A 1005 6.37 -45.24 -33.53
CA GLU A 1005 7.52 -44.66 -34.23
C GLU A 1005 7.32 -43.14 -34.28
N ASN A 1006 7.90 -42.38 -33.34
CA ASN A 1006 7.93 -40.91 -33.41
C ASN A 1006 9.29 -40.38 -32.94
N ARG A 1007 10.17 -40.16 -33.91
CA ARG A 1007 11.28 -39.19 -33.84
C ARG A 1007 11.16 -38.27 -35.05
N ALA A 1008 10.53 -37.10 -34.85
CA ALA A 1008 10.92 -35.83 -35.49
C ALA A 1008 9.96 -34.69 -35.10
N SER A 1009 10.56 -33.60 -34.60
CA SER A 1009 10.15 -32.19 -34.67
C SER A 1009 8.79 -31.75 -34.09
N ASN A 1010 8.78 -31.36 -32.81
CA ASN A 1010 7.98 -30.23 -32.34
C ASN A 1010 8.96 -29.10 -31.95
N GLY A 1011 8.84 -27.94 -32.61
CA GLY A 1011 9.57 -26.71 -32.25
C GLY A 1011 9.05 -26.11 -30.93
N PRO A 1012 9.82 -25.21 -30.29
CA PRO A 1012 9.46 -24.67 -28.97
C PRO A 1012 8.29 -23.68 -29.06
N GLU A 1013 7.34 -23.81 -28.13
CA GLU A 1013 6.29 -22.82 -27.86
C GLU A 1013 6.93 -21.49 -27.39
N LYS A 1014 6.49 -20.35 -27.96
CA LYS A 1014 7.02 -19.00 -27.69
C LYS A 1014 6.48 -18.43 -26.37
N SER A 1015 7.36 -17.95 -25.48
CA SER A 1015 7.04 -17.29 -24.21
C SER A 1015 7.14 -15.75 -24.30
N SER A 1016 6.30 -15.01 -23.57
CA SER A 1016 6.34 -13.53 -23.46
C SER A 1016 7.63 -13.02 -22.79
N ASN A 1017 8.10 -11.81 -23.15
CA ASN A 1017 9.30 -11.24 -22.53
C ASN A 1017 9.00 -10.71 -21.13
N GLN A 1018 10.04 -10.69 -20.28
CA GLN A 1018 9.98 -10.14 -18.93
C GLN A 1018 10.40 -8.67 -18.91
N TYR A 1019 9.74 -7.87 -18.06
CA TYR A 1019 9.92 -6.43 -17.88
C TYR A 1019 10.29 -6.11 -16.43
N VAL A 1020 11.08 -5.07 -16.17
CA VAL A 1020 11.52 -4.71 -14.81
C VAL A 1020 11.35 -3.22 -14.56
N LEU A 1021 10.70 -2.85 -13.46
CA LEU A 1021 10.71 -1.49 -12.94
C LEU A 1021 11.65 -1.42 -11.74
N ILE A 1022 12.63 -0.53 -11.82
CA ILE A 1022 13.56 -0.22 -10.73
C ILE A 1022 13.11 1.06 -10.02
N ILE A 1023 12.95 0.97 -8.70
CA ILE A 1023 12.58 2.08 -7.82
C ILE A 1023 13.71 2.32 -6.84
N ASP A 1024 14.55 3.29 -7.15
CA ASP A 1024 15.66 3.68 -6.29
C ASP A 1024 15.17 4.53 -5.12
N GLU A 1025 15.77 4.36 -3.94
CA GLU A 1025 15.41 5.07 -2.71
C GLU A 1025 13.92 4.94 -2.34
N ILE A 1026 13.38 3.71 -2.45
CA ILE A 1026 11.94 3.45 -2.34
C ILE A 1026 11.33 3.97 -1.04
N ASN A 1027 12.09 4.03 0.04
CA ASN A 1027 11.64 4.54 1.33
C ASN A 1027 11.49 6.07 1.34
N ARG A 1028 12.22 6.84 0.50
CA ARG A 1028 12.23 8.33 0.52
C ARG A 1028 10.92 9.01 0.13
N ALA A 1029 9.90 8.26 -0.31
CA ALA A 1029 8.55 8.75 -0.54
C ALA A 1029 7.53 7.96 0.30
N ASN A 1030 6.35 8.54 0.55
CA ASN A 1030 5.25 7.78 1.15
C ASN A 1030 4.68 6.80 0.12
N ILE A 1031 5.18 5.57 0.14
CA ILE A 1031 4.86 4.54 -0.86
C ILE A 1031 3.35 4.25 -0.90
N SER A 1032 2.66 4.24 0.25
CA SER A 1032 1.20 4.05 0.30
C SER A 1032 0.44 5.16 -0.45
N LYS A 1033 0.94 6.40 -0.41
CA LYS A 1033 0.42 7.52 -1.20
C LYS A 1033 0.78 7.40 -2.68
N VAL A 1034 2.03 7.00 -2.99
CA VAL A 1034 2.53 6.89 -4.38
C VAL A 1034 1.83 5.77 -5.16
N PHE A 1035 1.64 4.59 -4.54
CA PHE A 1035 0.94 3.47 -5.17
C PHE A 1035 -0.58 3.58 -5.04
N GLY A 1036 -1.09 4.29 -4.04
CA GLY A 1036 -2.52 4.44 -3.78
C GLY A 1036 -3.23 3.08 -3.68
N GLU A 1037 -4.31 2.91 -4.42
CA GLU A 1037 -5.09 1.67 -4.49
C GLU A 1037 -4.37 0.51 -5.22
N LEU A 1038 -3.29 0.81 -5.97
CA LEU A 1038 -2.54 -0.18 -6.76
C LEU A 1038 -1.67 -1.09 -5.91
N ILE A 1039 -1.47 -0.77 -4.63
CA ILE A 1039 -0.68 -1.59 -3.71
C ILE A 1039 -1.19 -3.04 -3.67
N THR A 1040 -2.49 -3.23 -3.85
CA THR A 1040 -3.12 -4.55 -3.87
C THR A 1040 -2.76 -5.35 -5.13
N LEU A 1041 -2.54 -4.66 -6.26
CA LEU A 1041 -2.18 -5.28 -7.54
C LEU A 1041 -0.73 -5.79 -7.59
N LEU A 1042 0.09 -5.42 -6.61
CA LEU A 1042 1.46 -5.92 -6.49
C LEU A 1042 1.50 -7.40 -6.07
N GLU A 1043 0.44 -7.90 -5.43
CA GLU A 1043 0.33 -9.30 -5.01
C GLU A 1043 0.35 -10.22 -6.24
N GLN A 1044 1.21 -11.24 -6.22
CA GLN A 1044 1.47 -12.10 -7.39
C GLN A 1044 0.20 -12.75 -7.95
N ASP A 1045 -0.72 -13.17 -7.08
CA ASP A 1045 -1.97 -13.81 -7.47
C ASP A 1045 -3.02 -12.84 -8.01
N LYS A 1046 -2.83 -11.53 -7.81
CA LYS A 1046 -3.78 -10.47 -8.23
C LYS A 1046 -3.40 -9.78 -9.53
N ARG A 1047 -2.26 -10.17 -10.12
CA ARG A 1047 -1.77 -9.66 -11.40
C ARG A 1047 -2.58 -10.22 -12.59
N LEU A 1048 -2.51 -9.55 -13.73
CA LEU A 1048 -3.17 -9.98 -14.96
C LEU A 1048 -2.63 -11.34 -15.39
N GLY A 1049 -3.53 -12.25 -15.73
CA GLY A 1049 -3.21 -13.65 -16.05
C GLY A 1049 -2.96 -14.55 -14.83
N ALA A 1050 -3.07 -14.04 -13.60
CA ALA A 1050 -2.96 -14.83 -12.37
C ALA A 1050 -4.34 -15.26 -11.83
N GLN A 1051 -4.35 -16.20 -10.89
CA GLN A 1051 -5.55 -16.89 -10.43
C GLN A 1051 -6.63 -15.96 -9.84
N ASN A 1052 -6.22 -14.91 -9.13
CA ASN A 1052 -7.09 -13.94 -8.49
C ASN A 1052 -6.97 -12.57 -9.17
N GLU A 1053 -6.82 -12.51 -10.51
CA GLU A 1053 -6.66 -11.27 -11.28
C GLU A 1053 -7.60 -10.17 -10.77
N VAL A 1054 -7.02 -9.06 -10.31
CA VAL A 1054 -7.75 -7.86 -9.90
C VAL A 1054 -7.45 -6.75 -10.88
N ARG A 1055 -8.49 -5.98 -11.22
CA ARG A 1055 -8.36 -4.69 -11.89
C ARG A 1055 -8.98 -3.62 -11.02
N VAL A 1056 -8.35 -2.46 -10.99
CA VAL A 1056 -8.85 -1.27 -10.28
C VAL A 1056 -9.19 -0.20 -11.30
N GLN A 1057 -10.09 0.71 -10.93
CA GLN A 1057 -10.49 1.80 -11.80
C GLN A 1057 -9.71 3.06 -11.44
N LEU A 1058 -8.83 3.52 -12.34
CA LEU A 1058 -7.95 4.65 -12.07
C LEU A 1058 -8.76 5.93 -11.77
N PRO A 1059 -8.31 6.76 -10.80
CA PRO A 1059 -9.08 7.89 -10.30
C PRO A 1059 -9.24 9.02 -11.31
N TYR A 1060 -8.30 9.24 -12.23
CA TYR A 1060 -8.36 10.35 -13.18
C TYR A 1060 -8.98 9.95 -14.53
N SER A 1061 -8.43 8.93 -15.20
CA SER A 1061 -8.95 8.48 -16.50
C SER A 1061 -10.22 7.64 -16.42
N LYS A 1062 -10.57 7.14 -15.22
CA LYS A 1062 -11.68 6.21 -14.98
C LYS A 1062 -11.58 4.90 -15.78
N LYS A 1063 -10.40 4.59 -16.33
CA LYS A 1063 -10.14 3.35 -17.06
C LYS A 1063 -9.77 2.21 -16.11
N PRO A 1064 -10.15 0.95 -16.43
CA PRO A 1064 -9.68 -0.21 -15.69
C PRO A 1064 -8.18 -0.42 -15.94
N PHE A 1065 -7.44 -0.70 -14.87
CA PHE A 1065 -6.01 -0.95 -14.90
C PHE A 1065 -5.67 -2.19 -14.08
N GLY A 1066 -4.69 -2.98 -14.56
CA GLY A 1066 -4.17 -4.15 -13.88
C GLY A 1066 -2.68 -4.32 -14.17
N VAL A 1067 -1.96 -4.95 -13.25
CA VAL A 1067 -0.50 -5.14 -13.36
C VAL A 1067 -0.22 -6.52 -13.95
N PRO A 1068 0.54 -6.66 -15.05
CA PRO A 1068 0.77 -7.97 -15.66
C PRO A 1068 1.77 -8.85 -14.90
N SER A 1069 1.72 -10.16 -15.13
CA SER A 1069 2.55 -11.16 -14.46
C SER A 1069 4.01 -11.19 -14.93
N ASN A 1070 4.32 -10.63 -16.09
CA ASN A 1070 5.68 -10.49 -16.63
C ASN A 1070 6.37 -9.16 -16.27
N LEU A 1071 5.78 -8.35 -15.38
CA LEU A 1071 6.42 -7.15 -14.83
C LEU A 1071 7.05 -7.44 -13.46
N HIS A 1072 8.33 -7.21 -13.28
CA HIS A 1072 9.03 -7.34 -12.01
C HIS A 1072 9.29 -5.95 -11.43
N ILE A 1073 9.38 -5.83 -10.10
CA ILE A 1073 9.68 -4.57 -9.41
C ILE A 1073 10.86 -4.80 -8.48
N ILE A 1074 11.90 -3.99 -8.63
CA ILE A 1074 13.10 -4.02 -7.78
C ILE A 1074 13.25 -2.65 -7.12
N GLY A 1075 13.16 -2.60 -5.79
CA GLY A 1075 13.41 -1.42 -4.98
C GLY A 1075 14.83 -1.42 -4.41
N THR A 1076 15.42 -0.25 -4.21
CA THR A 1076 16.60 -0.08 -3.35
C THR A 1076 16.24 0.76 -2.12
N MET A 1077 16.88 0.49 -0.99
CA MET A 1077 16.66 1.24 0.25
C MET A 1077 17.98 1.46 1.00
N ASN A 1078 18.24 2.70 1.40
CA ASN A 1078 19.27 3.00 2.37
C ASN A 1078 18.69 2.86 3.78
N ALA A 1079 19.30 1.99 4.59
CA ALA A 1079 18.83 1.71 5.94
C ALA A 1079 19.32 2.74 6.98
N ALA A 1080 20.40 3.48 6.67
CA ALA A 1080 20.96 4.54 7.52
C ALA A 1080 20.09 5.81 7.57
N ASP A 1081 19.23 6.04 6.58
CA ASP A 1081 18.48 7.29 6.47
C ASP A 1081 17.29 7.32 7.46
N ARG A 1082 17.50 7.95 8.62
CA ARG A 1082 16.48 8.08 9.70
C ARG A 1082 15.37 9.10 9.39
N SER A 1083 15.51 9.93 8.36
CA SER A 1083 14.54 11.00 8.00
C SER A 1083 13.38 10.53 7.11
N ILE A 1084 13.05 9.24 7.14
CA ILE A 1084 12.26 8.58 6.10
C ILE A 1084 11.06 7.81 6.69
N ALA A 1085 9.94 7.79 5.96
CA ALA A 1085 8.74 7.02 6.32
C ALA A 1085 9.07 5.53 6.50
N LEU A 1086 8.73 4.97 7.66
CA LEU A 1086 8.77 3.53 7.91
C LEU A 1086 7.90 2.81 6.86
N LEU A 1087 8.47 1.79 6.20
CA LEU A 1087 7.73 0.98 5.23
C LEU A 1087 6.57 0.27 5.92
N ASP A 1088 5.34 0.57 5.50
CA ASP A 1088 4.11 -0.04 6.01
C ASP A 1088 4.19 -1.59 5.93
N THR A 1089 3.70 -2.27 6.95
CA THR A 1089 3.54 -3.74 7.03
C THR A 1089 2.83 -4.31 5.79
N ALA A 1090 1.88 -3.56 5.21
CA ALA A 1090 1.17 -3.94 4.01
C ALA A 1090 2.08 -3.96 2.76
N LEU A 1091 3.13 -3.14 2.71
CA LEU A 1091 4.15 -3.22 1.66
C LEU A 1091 5.17 -4.30 1.98
N ARG A 1092 5.58 -4.43 3.24
CA ARG A 1092 6.54 -5.45 3.67
C ARG A 1092 6.11 -6.88 3.29
N ARG A 1093 4.82 -7.19 3.35
CA ARG A 1093 4.30 -8.51 2.94
C ARG A 1093 4.28 -8.75 1.41
N ARG A 1094 4.47 -7.71 0.60
CA ARG A 1094 4.35 -7.74 -0.87
C ARG A 1094 5.69 -7.68 -1.59
N PHE A 1095 6.76 -7.38 -0.87
CA PHE A 1095 8.13 -7.38 -1.34
C PHE A 1095 8.96 -8.40 -0.55
N SER A 1096 9.88 -9.07 -1.22
CA SER A 1096 10.95 -9.81 -0.55
C SER A 1096 12.08 -8.83 -0.20
N PHE A 1097 12.65 -8.92 0.99
CA PHE A 1097 13.74 -8.05 1.43
C PHE A 1097 15.03 -8.85 1.41
N GLN A 1098 16.03 -8.33 0.70
CA GLN A 1098 17.37 -8.89 0.67
C GLN A 1098 18.36 -7.85 1.17
N GLU A 1099 19.04 -8.22 2.25
CA GLU A 1099 20.03 -7.37 2.91
C GLU A 1099 21.37 -7.46 2.17
N LEU A 1100 21.99 -6.30 1.94
CA LEU A 1100 23.31 -6.14 1.34
C LEU A 1100 24.22 -5.41 2.33
N MET A 1101 24.98 -6.19 3.10
CA MET A 1101 25.96 -5.70 4.06
C MET A 1101 27.33 -5.46 3.41
N PRO A 1102 28.20 -4.63 4.03
CA PRO A 1102 29.57 -4.45 3.54
C PRO A 1102 30.35 -5.77 3.51
N ASP A 1103 30.72 -6.22 2.31
CA ASP A 1103 31.66 -7.33 2.14
C ASP A 1103 33.08 -6.85 1.82
N PRO A 1104 34.06 -6.95 2.75
CA PRO A 1104 35.45 -6.62 2.46
C PRO A 1104 36.11 -7.53 1.42
N LYS A 1105 35.61 -8.75 1.20
CA LYS A 1105 36.26 -9.75 0.32
C LYS A 1105 36.29 -9.32 -1.15
N VAL A 1106 35.35 -8.46 -1.56
CA VAL A 1106 35.28 -7.91 -2.93
C VAL A 1106 36.38 -6.88 -3.22
N LEU A 1107 37.09 -6.40 -2.18
CA LEU A 1107 38.19 -5.47 -2.34
C LEU A 1107 39.51 -6.19 -2.62
N SER A 1108 40.37 -5.50 -3.37
CA SER A 1108 41.78 -5.88 -3.50
C SER A 1108 42.42 -5.87 -2.12
N GLU A 1109 43.15 -6.94 -1.79
CA GLU A 1109 43.74 -7.06 -0.46
C GLU A 1109 44.76 -5.96 -0.21
N ASN A 1110 45.69 -5.72 -1.13
CA ASN A 1110 46.75 -4.71 -1.00
C ASN A 1110 46.64 -3.65 -2.10
N VAL A 1111 46.49 -2.38 -1.70
CA VAL A 1111 46.54 -1.22 -2.59
C VAL A 1111 47.59 -0.24 -2.10
N GLY A 1112 48.73 -0.17 -2.80
CA GLY A 1112 49.82 0.74 -2.44
C GLY A 1112 50.41 0.53 -1.04
N GLY A 1113 50.42 -0.72 -0.56
CA GLY A 1113 50.88 -1.10 0.78
C GLY A 1113 49.78 -1.17 1.84
N ILE A 1114 48.54 -0.78 1.52
CA ILE A 1114 47.41 -0.72 2.45
C ILE A 1114 46.51 -1.94 2.28
N ASN A 1115 46.25 -2.65 3.38
CA ASN A 1115 45.28 -3.73 3.44
C ASN A 1115 43.84 -3.19 3.53
N LEU A 1116 43.16 -3.07 2.37
CA LEU A 1116 41.82 -2.48 2.31
C LEU A 1116 40.76 -3.33 3.02
N ARG A 1117 40.94 -4.65 3.03
CA ARG A 1117 40.01 -5.58 3.71
C ARG A 1117 40.04 -5.34 5.21
N LYS A 1118 41.25 -5.21 5.77
CA LYS A 1118 41.48 -4.90 7.18
C LYS A 1118 40.97 -3.50 7.54
N LEU A 1119 41.30 -2.49 6.72
CA LEU A 1119 40.85 -1.11 6.93
C LEU A 1119 39.32 -1.01 7.04
N LEU A 1120 38.60 -1.57 6.05
CA LEU A 1120 37.13 -1.53 6.03
C LEU A 1120 36.52 -2.31 7.20
N PHE A 1121 37.04 -3.52 7.47
CA PHE A 1121 36.57 -4.34 8.58
C PHE A 1121 36.71 -3.62 9.93
N THR A 1122 37.88 -3.06 10.22
CA THR A 1122 38.15 -2.38 11.49
C THR A 1122 37.32 -1.10 11.66
N ILE A 1123 37.14 -0.31 10.60
CA ILE A 1123 36.28 0.87 10.66
C ILE A 1123 34.83 0.45 10.95
N ASN A 1124 34.31 -0.56 10.24
CA ASN A 1124 32.92 -1.01 10.40
C ASN A 1124 32.65 -1.67 11.75
N GLU A 1125 33.61 -2.42 12.32
CA GLU A 1125 33.51 -2.97 13.67
C GLU A 1125 33.36 -1.86 14.71
N ARG A 1126 34.14 -0.77 14.57
CA ARG A 1126 34.08 0.38 15.48
C ARG A 1126 32.80 1.20 15.30
N ILE A 1127 32.30 1.35 14.07
CA ILE A 1127 31.01 2.01 13.80
C ILE A 1127 29.87 1.22 14.41
N GLU A 1128 29.83 -0.10 14.22
CA GLU A 1128 28.76 -0.95 14.76
C GLU A 1128 28.71 -0.91 16.29
N TYR A 1129 29.87 -0.82 16.94
CA TYR A 1129 29.96 -0.66 18.39
C TYR A 1129 29.50 0.72 18.89
N LEU A 1130 29.88 1.79 18.19
CA LEU A 1130 29.62 3.18 18.63
C LEU A 1130 28.29 3.75 18.14
N PHE A 1131 27.68 3.13 17.13
CA PHE A 1131 26.45 3.58 16.51
C PHE A 1131 25.48 2.43 16.28
N ASP A 1132 25.47 1.82 15.08
CA ASP A 1132 24.70 0.61 14.78
C ASP A 1132 25.23 -0.06 13.49
N ARG A 1133 24.67 -1.22 13.16
CA ARG A 1133 25.03 -1.99 11.95
C ARG A 1133 24.59 -1.32 10.63
N GLU A 1134 23.55 -0.48 10.65
CA GLU A 1134 22.95 0.10 9.44
C GLU A 1134 23.77 1.29 8.90
N HIS A 1135 24.68 1.83 9.73
CA HIS A 1135 25.59 2.92 9.39
C HIS A 1135 27.00 2.45 9.01
N GLN A 1136 27.22 1.15 8.80
CA GLN A 1136 28.51 0.66 8.33
C GLN A 1136 28.87 1.23 6.93
N ILE A 1137 30.15 1.39 6.65
CA ILE A 1137 30.66 1.86 5.36
C ILE A 1137 30.70 0.70 4.37
N GLY A 1138 30.09 0.85 3.20
CA GLY A 1138 30.12 -0.16 2.15
C GLY A 1138 31.44 -0.21 1.35
N HIS A 1139 31.73 -1.35 0.74
CA HIS A 1139 32.95 -1.58 -0.05
C HIS A 1139 33.03 -0.76 -1.35
N ALA A 1140 31.91 -0.22 -1.86
CA ALA A 1140 31.89 0.54 -3.11
C ALA A 1140 32.77 1.80 -3.06
N TYR A 1141 32.93 2.41 -1.88
CA TYR A 1141 33.82 3.56 -1.67
C TYR A 1141 35.27 3.25 -2.09
N PHE A 1142 35.73 2.02 -1.84
CA PHE A 1142 37.11 1.59 -2.05
C PHE A 1142 37.32 0.74 -3.32
N THR A 1143 36.25 0.33 -4.01
CA THR A 1143 36.36 -0.61 -5.15
C THR A 1143 37.14 -0.02 -6.33
N GLY A 1144 37.12 1.32 -6.48
CA GLY A 1144 37.86 2.04 -7.53
C GLY A 1144 39.33 2.32 -7.20
N CYS A 1145 39.77 2.09 -5.96
CA CYS A 1145 41.14 2.43 -5.55
C CYS A 1145 42.15 1.49 -6.22
N ARG A 1146 43.21 2.08 -6.80
CA ARG A 1146 44.32 1.34 -7.43
C ARG A 1146 45.68 1.75 -6.86
N ARG A 1147 45.77 2.93 -6.25
CA ARG A 1147 46.97 3.50 -5.65
C ARG A 1147 46.65 4.00 -4.23
N ARG A 1148 47.69 4.15 -3.42
CA ARG A 1148 47.59 4.71 -2.06
C ARG A 1148 46.89 6.08 -2.02
N SER A 1149 47.21 6.97 -2.96
CA SER A 1149 46.57 8.29 -3.08
C SER A 1149 45.05 8.18 -3.23
N ASP A 1150 44.56 7.16 -3.95
CA ASP A 1150 43.12 6.98 -4.17
C ASP A 1150 42.42 6.61 -2.85
N VAL A 1151 43.08 5.84 -1.98
CA VAL A 1151 42.59 5.48 -0.64
C VAL A 1151 42.58 6.70 0.28
N GLU A 1152 43.63 7.52 0.23
CA GLU A 1152 43.73 8.78 0.97
C GLU A 1152 42.60 9.74 0.59
N ASP A 1153 42.35 9.89 -0.72
CA ASP A 1153 41.27 10.75 -1.21
C ASP A 1153 39.88 10.25 -0.80
N VAL A 1154 39.64 8.94 -0.85
CA VAL A 1154 38.38 8.33 -0.40
C VAL A 1154 38.18 8.54 1.10
N MET A 1155 39.20 8.32 1.91
CA MET A 1155 39.12 8.54 3.35
C MET A 1155 38.84 10.02 3.66
N ARG A 1156 39.58 10.94 3.06
CA ARG A 1156 39.51 12.38 3.31
C ARG A 1156 38.19 13.01 2.89
N HIS A 1157 37.72 12.68 1.69
CA HIS A 1157 36.63 13.41 1.05
C HIS A 1157 35.29 12.67 1.06
N LYS A 1158 35.27 11.39 1.44
CA LYS A 1158 34.05 10.58 1.46
C LYS A 1158 33.78 9.94 2.83
N VAL A 1159 34.74 9.18 3.36
CA VAL A 1159 34.51 8.41 4.60
C VAL A 1159 34.47 9.31 5.84
N ILE A 1160 35.48 10.16 6.05
CA ILE A 1160 35.52 11.03 7.24
C ILE A 1160 34.35 12.02 7.27
N PRO A 1161 33.97 12.70 6.17
CA PRO A 1161 32.77 13.54 6.15
C PRO A 1161 31.49 12.77 6.48
N LEU A 1162 31.33 11.54 5.96
CA LEU A 1162 30.17 10.69 6.26
C LEU A 1162 30.12 10.30 7.74
N LEU A 1163 31.27 9.99 8.36
CA LEU A 1163 31.34 9.75 9.80
C LEU A 1163 30.96 11.00 10.61
N ALA A 1164 31.39 12.18 10.18
CA ALA A 1164 31.00 13.43 10.84
C ALA A 1164 29.47 13.64 10.79
N GLU A 1165 28.82 13.30 9.67
CA GLU A 1165 27.36 13.32 9.56
C GLU A 1165 26.69 12.30 10.49
N TYR A 1166 27.18 11.04 10.52
CA TYR A 1166 26.63 9.99 11.39
C TYR A 1166 26.70 10.34 12.87
N PHE A 1167 27.77 11.01 13.29
CA PHE A 1167 27.96 11.40 14.68
C PHE A 1167 27.55 12.85 14.96
N TYR A 1168 26.81 13.51 14.07
CA TYR A 1168 26.32 14.89 14.24
C TYR A 1168 27.42 15.88 14.66
N ASP A 1169 28.56 15.84 13.96
CA ASP A 1169 29.77 16.62 14.26
C ASP A 1169 30.41 16.34 15.64
N ASP A 1170 30.09 15.22 16.30
CA ASP A 1170 30.86 14.73 17.46
C ASP A 1170 32.20 14.12 17.01
N TRP A 1171 33.17 15.01 16.81
CA TRP A 1171 34.53 14.67 16.39
C TRP A 1171 35.26 13.72 17.35
N SER A 1172 34.84 13.60 18.61
CA SER A 1172 35.43 12.64 19.54
C SER A 1172 35.08 11.20 19.17
N LYS A 1173 33.83 10.98 18.71
CA LYS A 1173 33.38 9.68 18.20
C LYS A 1173 33.96 9.38 16.82
N VAL A 1174 34.04 10.39 15.94
CA VAL A 1174 34.74 10.26 14.64
C VAL A 1174 36.19 9.84 14.87
N ALA A 1175 36.89 10.48 15.81
CA ALA A 1175 38.24 10.10 16.18
C ALA A 1175 38.30 8.67 16.74
N ALA A 1176 37.36 8.27 17.59
CA ALA A 1176 37.32 6.90 18.13
C ALA A 1176 37.16 5.84 17.03
N VAL A 1177 36.28 6.06 16.04
CA VAL A 1177 36.13 5.15 14.88
C VAL A 1177 37.43 5.05 14.07
N LEU A 1178 38.08 6.18 13.82
CA LEU A 1178 39.34 6.23 13.06
C LEU A 1178 40.54 5.68 13.84
N GLY A 1179 40.40 5.42 15.14
CA GLY A 1179 41.51 4.98 16.00
C GLY A 1179 42.35 6.13 16.55
N ASP A 1180 41.86 7.37 16.48
CA ASP A 1180 42.52 8.62 16.90
C ASP A 1180 42.00 9.17 18.23
N GLY A 1181 41.32 8.32 19.01
CA GLY A 1181 40.70 8.69 20.28
C GLY A 1181 41.70 9.21 21.33
N PRO A 1182 41.23 9.86 22.40
CA PRO A 1182 42.07 10.58 23.37
C PRO A 1182 43.10 9.71 24.11
N ALA A 1183 42.92 8.38 24.15
CA ALA A 1183 43.88 7.44 24.73
C ALA A 1183 45.05 7.07 23.80
N THR A 1184 45.03 7.52 22.54
CA THR A 1184 46.06 7.17 21.55
C THR A 1184 47.21 8.18 21.56
N THR A 1185 48.44 7.67 21.64
CA THR A 1185 49.68 8.47 21.63
C THR A 1185 50.05 8.97 20.24
N ARG A 1186 49.47 8.37 19.18
CA ARG A 1186 49.71 8.73 17.79
C ARG A 1186 48.38 8.70 17.04
N ARG A 1187 48.01 9.84 16.45
CA ARG A 1187 46.82 9.96 15.59
C ARG A 1187 47.19 9.74 14.13
N HIS A 1188 46.39 8.97 13.41
CA HIS A 1188 46.60 8.49 12.05
C HIS A 1188 45.94 9.39 10.99
N PHE A 1189 44.73 9.89 11.27
CA PHE A 1189 43.87 10.59 10.30
C PHE A 1189 43.54 12.03 10.71
N LEU A 1190 43.42 12.30 12.01
CA LEU A 1190 43.00 13.58 12.58
C LEU A 1190 44.11 14.25 13.38
N GLU A 1191 44.05 15.59 13.42
CA GLU A 1191 44.77 16.45 14.36
C GLU A 1191 43.75 17.11 15.28
N ALA A 1192 44.06 17.20 16.58
CA ALA A 1192 43.26 17.92 17.55
C ALA A 1192 44.15 18.90 18.31
N ILE A 1193 43.78 20.18 18.26
CA ILE A 1193 44.49 21.29 18.90
C ILE A 1193 43.61 21.81 20.04
N SER A 1194 44.14 21.88 21.26
CA SER A 1194 43.42 22.51 22.37
C SER A 1194 43.29 24.01 22.13
N LEU A 1195 42.06 24.52 22.22
CA LEU A 1195 41.76 25.93 22.07
C LEU A 1195 41.86 26.62 23.43
N PRO A 1196 42.70 27.66 23.56
CA PRO A 1196 42.71 28.46 24.78
C PRO A 1196 41.37 29.21 24.93
N PRO A 1197 40.93 29.47 26.16
CA PRO A 1197 39.70 30.23 26.41
C PRO A 1197 39.78 31.62 25.76
N PRO A 1198 38.69 32.11 25.13
CA PRO A 1198 38.64 33.46 24.55
C PRO A 1198 38.85 34.54 25.63
N LYS A 1199 39.38 35.71 25.23
CA LYS A 1199 39.53 36.85 26.14
C LYS A 1199 38.18 37.21 26.78
N GLY A 1200 38.09 37.13 28.10
CA GLY A 1200 36.89 37.44 28.89
C GLY A 1200 36.10 36.22 29.39
N MET A 1201 36.54 35.00 29.08
CA MET A 1201 36.01 33.74 29.63
C MET A 1201 37.10 33.02 30.44
N SER A 1202 36.72 32.37 31.54
CA SER A 1202 37.63 31.51 32.32
C SER A 1202 37.51 30.04 31.88
N GLU A 1203 38.51 29.21 32.20
CA GLU A 1203 38.45 27.76 31.95
C GLU A 1203 37.27 27.11 32.68
N ASP A 1204 36.85 27.65 33.82
CA ASP A 1204 35.71 27.14 34.61
C ASP A 1204 34.35 27.41 33.94
N ASP A 1205 34.25 28.38 33.01
CA ASP A 1205 33.01 28.73 32.32
C ASP A 1205 32.70 27.80 31.13
N LEU A 1206 33.67 26.97 30.71
CA LEU A 1206 33.59 26.11 29.54
C LEU A 1206 33.85 24.68 30.02
N ASN A 1207 32.81 23.84 30.10
CA ASN A 1207 32.86 22.44 30.55
C ASN A 1207 33.98 21.57 29.91
N GLY A 1208 35.24 21.75 30.32
CA GLY A 1208 36.41 21.02 29.86
C GLY A 1208 37.16 21.61 28.65
N ASP A 1209 38.27 20.95 28.29
CA ASP A 1209 39.14 21.30 27.16
C ASP A 1209 38.37 21.30 25.83
N LYS A 1210 38.32 22.43 25.13
CA LYS A 1210 37.76 22.51 23.78
C LYS A 1210 38.81 22.17 22.73
N LEU A 1211 38.64 21.06 22.04
CA LEU A 1211 39.52 20.63 20.96
C LEU A 1211 39.00 21.12 19.60
N ARG A 1212 39.88 21.72 18.80
CA ARG A 1212 39.66 21.92 17.36
C ARG A 1212 40.21 20.73 16.61
N TRP A 1213 39.33 20.00 15.93
CA TRP A 1213 39.68 18.88 15.09
C TRP A 1213 39.91 19.32 13.65
N SER A 1214 40.85 18.67 12.97
CA SER A 1214 41.11 18.86 11.53
C SER A 1214 41.63 17.56 10.91
N VAL A 1215 41.35 17.34 9.63
CA VAL A 1215 41.82 16.15 8.90
C VAL A 1215 43.25 16.38 8.40
N LYS A 1216 44.17 15.47 8.73
CA LYS A 1216 45.60 15.56 8.37
C LYS A 1216 45.83 15.58 6.87
N ALA A 1217 46.78 16.37 6.37
CA ALA A 1217 47.13 16.41 4.95
C ALA A 1217 47.72 15.09 4.43
N GLU A 1218 48.43 14.34 5.28
CA GLU A 1218 48.97 13.01 4.99
C GLU A 1218 48.49 12.01 6.05
N PHE A 1219 48.10 10.81 5.63
CA PHE A 1219 47.59 9.77 6.53
C PHE A 1219 48.65 8.70 6.82
N ASP A 1220 48.63 8.22 8.06
CA ASP A 1220 49.50 7.15 8.54
C ASP A 1220 48.74 5.82 8.58
N PHE A 1221 48.90 5.01 7.52
CA PHE A 1221 48.27 3.70 7.41
C PHE A 1221 49.09 2.55 8.03
N SER A 1222 50.08 2.82 8.88
CA SER A 1222 50.94 1.76 9.45
C SER A 1222 50.18 0.63 10.15
N GLU A 1223 49.02 0.91 10.77
CA GLU A 1223 48.14 -0.11 11.37
C GLU A 1223 47.51 -1.05 10.34
N PHE A 1224 47.41 -0.61 9.09
CA PHE A 1224 46.77 -1.29 7.98
C PHE A 1224 47.74 -1.79 6.92
N GLU A 1225 49.06 -1.79 7.17
CA GLU A 1225 50.03 -2.31 6.20
C GLU A 1225 49.83 -3.82 5.94
N ALA A 1226 50.03 -4.22 4.67
CA ALA A 1226 49.72 -5.55 4.15
C ALA A 1226 50.73 -6.64 4.53
#